data_AF-A0A8J5XNL1-F1
#
_entry.id   AF-A0A8J5XNL1-F1
#
_cell.length_a   1.000
_cell.length_b   1.000
_cell.length_c   1.000
_cell.angle_alpha   90.00
_cell.angle_beta   90.00
_cell.angle_gamma   90.00
#
_symmetry.space_group_name_H-M   'P 1'
#
loop_
_entity.id
_entity.type
_entity.pdbx_description
1 polymer ?
#
loop_
_entity_poly.entity_id
_entity_poly.type
_entity_poly.pdbx_seq_one_letter_code
_entity_poly.pdbx_strand_id
1 'polypeptide(L)'
;MEPSSRRGSKSSEPDVELGAEDAEQQARLRERKAEQDVVAASEQQSAATAIQAVLRSRNARRTSNGQRAAERAERKRKEQEETAARAAVMAEAERLAERQRIAEEKYAEVDVDGDESVSKDELGRLISAVLSEQGIAVDEAVVARFVAREWESADEDSDGLVSFDEFCAYYNRLLDSLHGEQRAALVSGLVAQDEALSAQRAQEAKARQLEADVRDMGHLMRLIALLTHPSVGPVSGMQLLFERGEQGVRPDQPPSDAELRTTHGLVLELSRYHQRLVTPWGSYVVSYALTFEGYNEDSARAAAEESALGRMNTESFFFVLCRINSPLLHLKKLPERTHFALTSVGGVAVPVGAVLGELGVELPPAEADALRARYEAAVALCELPDLAFAQDAFLINTVLGRTVQINERLLGPLEARLAKSKTRPKAETLRTALALGGNDLDAAYRIRQERLKSVDKLVSARKGYSTREHCDDVLSFCHWDLDAALFVLSNEAAFEATVAQIARRRGLASGLGFPSRDELRWEVALARNDQAAAIRAVMRQWQIEVRMMREIVRYAPVDELLHAMESRDRPPRAHVEALLSAHGFDVAFVAHLLSDTAFILRQADELGHPARERVEELVVHFGFAEHKVVSYLKSAQLIYKARRQVGYPSRVEIEHYLDKFNYDQKAAVRYMRAVFRFVDPQPPRERSAVPRKIDGKLIKHIAHDVELLHKGAITPWARRAVEVALDTTKQPDGSLDEDEAIAFLLKVSRLSKEAPQLPRWELEYAVSRSYALDWDDGKVTLDETMKQWRRFDSFVASVQPLGAPDRRHVCALLEALNFEPEAVRAQLTDVHTLARLNESLDFGLSLQQLNTLYDTHARSLDKASAYITGMHHLKAAAPSFGSPPQRELEKVLATHALDHVRAQRHLASAWAIAQDREFLADAGQPNAADVQRALAVLDYQLEPTRRMLLHVAQLKIEAEKWGAPSRERVEEVLVSAQLDKAAALGVLKEEHRKAEFAVFRVELTERKEREAAEREAQRIVLTDDPQALARVQREAAEAAAADEAARAGAMASAEAVKARQAEEDEAERKRAEEERRAVRMAAIDGPKPKEVEKRRNSKQEDTRDIHEINAERLERIDVLQRSLDAKQAAS
;
A
#
# COMPACT_ATOMS: atom_id res chain seq x y z
N MET A 1 -46.94 16.61 61.15
CA MET A 1 -47.34 16.74 59.74
C MET A 1 -47.12 15.37 59.09
N GLU A 2 -48.03 14.97 58.20
CA GLU A 2 -48.05 13.68 57.48
C GLU A 2 -47.46 13.83 56.06
N PRO A 3 -47.46 12.81 55.16
CA PRO A 3 -47.31 11.33 55.30
C PRO A 3 -46.07 10.83 54.47
N SER A 4 -45.69 9.54 54.30
CA SER A 4 -46.47 8.31 54.02
C SER A 4 -45.75 6.98 54.39
N SER A 5 -45.82 5.92 53.57
CA SER A 5 -45.97 4.53 54.07
C SER A 5 -45.62 3.37 53.10
N ARG A 6 -45.63 2.13 53.64
CA ARG A 6 -45.41 0.75 53.07
C ARG A 6 -44.00 0.20 53.37
N ARG A 7 -43.72 -1.06 53.80
CA ARG A 7 -44.39 -2.41 53.90
C ARG A 7 -44.20 -3.36 52.69
N GLY A 8 -43.84 -4.65 52.83
CA GLY A 8 -43.27 -5.44 53.98
C GLY A 8 -43.62 -6.96 54.04
N SER A 9 -42.88 -7.77 54.85
CA SER A 9 -43.18 -9.14 55.44
C SER A 9 -43.48 -10.36 54.51
N LYS A 10 -43.53 -11.68 54.86
CA LYS A 10 -43.08 -12.70 55.90
C LYS A 10 -43.56 -14.11 55.38
N SER A 11 -43.38 -15.35 55.93
CA SER A 11 -42.45 -16.19 56.77
C SER A 11 -42.99 -17.69 56.68
N SER A 12 -42.64 -18.80 57.35
CA SER A 12 -41.75 -19.24 58.48
C SER A 12 -41.71 -20.82 58.61
N GLU A 13 -40.80 -21.35 59.46
CA GLU A 13 -40.60 -22.69 60.14
C GLU A 13 -41.82 -23.44 60.77
N PRO A 14 -41.72 -24.63 61.48
CA PRO A 14 -40.63 -25.64 61.75
C PRO A 14 -41.05 -27.17 61.72
N ASP A 15 -40.24 -28.06 62.32
CA ASP A 15 -40.32 -29.54 62.50
C ASP A 15 -41.28 -30.13 63.59
N VAL A 16 -41.39 -31.47 63.69
CA VAL A 16 -41.54 -32.31 64.93
C VAL A 16 -41.39 -33.84 64.64
N GLU A 17 -41.00 -34.65 65.64
CA GLU A 17 -40.62 -36.09 65.55
C GLU A 17 -41.67 -37.12 66.07
N LEU A 18 -41.29 -38.42 65.99
CA LEU A 18 -41.67 -39.61 66.80
C LEU A 18 -42.81 -40.57 66.36
N GLY A 19 -42.50 -41.87 66.44
CA GLY A 19 -43.42 -43.02 66.30
C GLY A 19 -42.65 -44.33 66.02
N ALA A 20 -42.68 -45.32 66.93
CA ALA A 20 -41.71 -46.43 66.94
C ALA A 20 -42.27 -47.85 66.72
N GLU A 21 -43.50 -48.00 66.21
CA GLU A 21 -44.17 -49.31 66.11
C GLU A 21 -44.19 -49.93 64.68
N ASP A 22 -43.83 -49.17 63.63
CA ASP A 22 -43.89 -49.63 62.22
C ASP A 22 -42.82 -50.66 61.81
N ALA A 23 -41.77 -50.85 62.61
CA ALA A 23 -40.59 -51.62 62.21
C ALA A 23 -40.87 -53.12 62.00
N GLU A 24 -41.75 -53.73 62.80
CA GLU A 24 -41.95 -55.19 62.76
C GLU A 24 -42.83 -55.64 61.57
N GLN A 25 -43.76 -54.80 61.12
CA GLN A 25 -44.65 -55.15 60.00
C GLN A 25 -43.90 -55.20 58.66
N GLN A 26 -42.89 -54.34 58.45
CA GLN A 26 -42.13 -54.31 57.20
C GLN A 26 -41.25 -55.54 56.98
N ALA A 27 -40.84 -56.26 58.04
CA ALA A 27 -40.01 -57.45 57.92
C ALA A 27 -40.77 -58.60 57.21
N ARG A 28 -41.99 -58.91 57.67
CA ARG A 28 -42.80 -60.06 57.21
C ARG A 28 -43.30 -59.92 55.77
N LEU A 29 -43.28 -58.71 55.20
CA LEU A 29 -43.63 -58.45 53.79
C LEU A 29 -42.50 -58.74 52.80
N ARG A 30 -41.22 -58.74 53.23
CA ARG A 30 -40.08 -58.94 52.32
C ARG A 30 -39.85 -60.42 52.00
N GLU A 31 -40.04 -61.29 52.98
CA GLU A 31 -39.81 -62.73 52.86
C GLU A 31 -40.69 -63.39 51.78
N ARG A 32 -42.01 -63.09 51.80
CA ARG A 32 -42.98 -63.61 50.82
C ARG A 32 -42.75 -63.19 49.37
N LYS A 33 -41.97 -62.13 49.12
CA LYS A 33 -41.70 -61.69 47.74
C LYS A 33 -40.61 -62.54 47.08
N ALA A 34 -39.58 -62.93 47.83
CA ALA A 34 -38.44 -63.68 47.31
C ALA A 34 -38.82 -65.05 46.71
N GLU A 35 -39.85 -65.70 47.25
CA GLU A 35 -40.31 -67.01 46.79
C GLU A 35 -41.01 -66.96 45.41
N GLN A 36 -41.66 -65.84 45.06
CA GLN A 36 -42.36 -65.70 43.77
C GLN A 36 -41.41 -65.45 42.59
N ASP A 37 -40.35 -64.67 42.81
CA ASP A 37 -39.43 -64.24 41.75
C ASP A 37 -38.60 -65.42 41.18
N VAL A 38 -38.38 -66.49 41.96
CA VAL A 38 -37.60 -67.68 41.54
C VAL A 38 -38.35 -68.53 40.49
N VAL A 39 -39.68 -68.65 40.59
CA VAL A 39 -40.47 -69.52 39.70
C VAL A 39 -40.52 -68.94 38.28
N ALA A 40 -40.72 -67.62 38.16
CA ALA A 40 -40.87 -66.93 36.88
C ALA A 40 -39.61 -67.01 35.98
N ALA A 41 -38.42 -67.14 36.57
CA ALA A 41 -37.17 -67.21 35.83
C ALA A 41 -37.03 -68.51 35.00
N SER A 42 -37.60 -69.63 35.48
CA SER A 42 -37.39 -70.95 34.85
C SER A 42 -38.13 -71.12 33.53
N GLU A 43 -39.27 -70.44 33.32
CA GLU A 43 -40.11 -70.66 32.14
C GLU A 43 -39.58 -69.90 30.91
N GLN A 44 -39.02 -68.70 31.10
CA GLN A 44 -38.54 -67.85 30.00
C GLN A 44 -37.36 -68.49 29.24
N GLN A 45 -36.50 -69.23 29.94
CA GLN A 45 -35.30 -69.84 29.36
C GLN A 45 -35.62 -70.99 28.38
N SER A 46 -36.78 -71.64 28.56
CA SER A 46 -37.29 -72.68 27.65
C SER A 46 -37.67 -72.10 26.27
N ALA A 47 -38.47 -71.03 26.26
CA ALA A 47 -39.05 -70.46 25.04
C ALA A 47 -37.99 -69.89 24.07
N ALA A 48 -36.91 -69.27 24.60
CA ALA A 48 -35.86 -68.65 23.80
C ALA A 48 -35.14 -69.65 22.86
N THR A 49 -35.00 -70.91 23.29
CA THR A 49 -34.21 -71.93 22.58
C THR A 49 -34.88 -72.38 21.27
N ALA A 50 -36.21 -72.47 21.24
CA ALA A 50 -36.96 -72.91 20.06
C ALA A 50 -36.88 -71.90 18.90
N ILE A 51 -36.88 -70.60 19.20
CA ILE A 51 -36.94 -69.53 18.19
C ILE A 51 -35.63 -69.44 17.39
N GLN A 52 -34.48 -69.71 18.01
CA GLN A 52 -33.18 -69.67 17.30
C GLN A 52 -33.07 -70.70 16.17
N ALA A 53 -33.71 -71.87 16.29
CA ALA A 53 -33.61 -72.93 15.30
C ALA A 53 -34.22 -72.51 13.94
N VAL A 54 -35.40 -71.88 13.98
CA VAL A 54 -36.17 -71.49 12.78
C VAL A 54 -35.44 -70.40 11.98
N LEU A 55 -34.82 -69.43 12.65
CA LEU A 55 -34.12 -68.31 12.00
C LEU A 55 -32.91 -68.76 11.17
N ARG A 56 -32.14 -69.75 11.66
CA ARG A 56 -30.95 -70.26 10.95
C ARG A 56 -31.30 -70.84 9.58
N SER A 57 -32.41 -71.57 9.47
CA SER A 57 -32.86 -72.16 8.19
C SER A 57 -33.30 -71.13 7.14
N ARG A 58 -33.70 -69.92 7.54
CA ARG A 58 -34.22 -68.89 6.60
C ARG A 58 -33.09 -68.08 5.95
N ASN A 59 -32.00 -67.84 6.67
CA ASN A 59 -30.87 -67.05 6.18
C ASN A 59 -30.06 -67.78 5.09
N ALA A 60 -29.87 -69.10 5.22
CA ALA A 60 -29.13 -69.93 4.26
C ALA A 60 -29.68 -69.89 2.82
N ARG A 61 -30.97 -69.59 2.63
CA ARG A 61 -31.60 -69.46 1.30
C ARG A 61 -31.46 -68.06 0.67
N ARG A 62 -31.09 -67.03 1.45
CA ARG A 62 -30.89 -65.66 0.93
C ARG A 62 -29.48 -65.44 0.36
N THR A 63 -28.46 -66.03 0.97
CA THR A 63 -27.05 -65.86 0.56
C THR A 63 -26.80 -66.36 -0.87
N SER A 64 -27.29 -67.55 -1.22
CA SER A 64 -27.09 -68.17 -2.55
C SER A 64 -27.62 -67.35 -3.73
N ASN A 65 -28.66 -66.54 -3.55
CA ASN A 65 -29.21 -65.71 -4.62
C ASN A 65 -28.50 -64.36 -4.74
N GLY A 66 -27.91 -63.84 -3.66
CA GLY A 66 -27.14 -62.60 -3.68
C GLY A 66 -25.82 -62.73 -4.47
N GLN A 67 -25.11 -63.85 -4.32
CA GLN A 67 -23.81 -64.07 -4.97
C GLN A 67 -23.91 -64.00 -6.50
N ARG A 68 -24.90 -64.66 -7.11
CA ARG A 68 -25.15 -64.64 -8.57
C ARG A 68 -25.61 -63.28 -9.12
N ALA A 69 -26.03 -62.35 -8.26
CA ALA A 69 -26.32 -60.98 -8.65
C ALA A 69 -25.04 -60.11 -8.64
N ALA A 70 -24.17 -60.30 -7.66
CA ALA A 70 -22.90 -59.57 -7.54
C ALA A 70 -21.96 -59.85 -8.73
N GLU A 71 -21.77 -61.11 -9.13
CA GLU A 71 -20.93 -61.52 -10.27
C GLU A 71 -21.37 -60.85 -11.60
N ARG A 72 -22.69 -60.58 -11.75
CA ARG A 72 -23.26 -59.91 -12.93
C ARG A 72 -23.08 -58.40 -12.90
N ALA A 73 -23.00 -57.79 -11.71
CA ALA A 73 -22.69 -56.37 -11.56
C ALA A 73 -21.20 -56.10 -11.81
N GLU A 74 -20.32 -56.96 -11.29
CA GLU A 74 -18.86 -56.80 -11.45
C GLU A 74 -18.41 -56.91 -12.91
N ARG A 75 -18.97 -57.85 -13.69
CA ARG A 75 -18.69 -57.94 -15.13
C ARG A 75 -19.09 -56.66 -15.89
N LYS A 76 -20.30 -56.15 -15.65
CA LYS A 76 -20.76 -54.91 -16.27
C LYS A 76 -19.88 -53.71 -15.91
N ARG A 77 -19.42 -53.64 -14.66
CA ARG A 77 -18.51 -52.57 -14.23
C ARG A 77 -17.18 -52.63 -14.98
N LYS A 78 -16.58 -53.81 -15.15
CA LYS A 78 -15.32 -53.99 -15.91
C LYS A 78 -15.50 -53.71 -17.41
N GLU A 79 -16.62 -54.13 -18.00
CA GLU A 79 -17.00 -53.75 -19.37
C GLU A 79 -17.13 -52.23 -19.53
N GLN A 80 -17.73 -51.54 -18.55
CA GLN A 80 -17.85 -50.07 -18.54
C GLN A 80 -16.48 -49.38 -18.37
N GLU A 81 -15.65 -49.84 -17.42
CA GLU A 81 -14.31 -49.30 -17.17
C GLU A 81 -13.39 -49.48 -18.41
N GLU A 82 -13.45 -50.61 -19.10
CA GLU A 82 -12.75 -50.79 -20.39
C GLU A 82 -13.27 -49.86 -21.50
N THR A 83 -14.59 -49.66 -21.61
CA THR A 83 -15.12 -48.70 -22.60
C THR A 83 -14.76 -47.25 -22.27
N ALA A 84 -14.71 -46.88 -20.99
CA ALA A 84 -14.31 -45.55 -20.55
C ALA A 84 -12.82 -45.30 -20.82
N ALA A 85 -11.94 -46.27 -20.54
CA ALA A 85 -10.52 -46.18 -20.85
C ALA A 85 -10.27 -46.04 -22.37
N ARG A 86 -10.98 -46.80 -23.21
CA ARG A 86 -10.89 -46.65 -24.67
C ARG A 86 -11.44 -45.31 -25.16
N ALA A 87 -12.52 -44.81 -24.57
CA ALA A 87 -13.06 -43.49 -24.89
C ALA A 87 -12.11 -42.35 -24.50
N ALA A 88 -11.40 -42.47 -23.36
CA ALA A 88 -10.39 -41.52 -22.95
C ALA A 88 -9.20 -41.48 -23.93
N VAL A 89 -8.64 -42.64 -24.28
CA VAL A 89 -7.53 -42.74 -25.25
C VAL A 89 -7.95 -42.24 -26.64
N MET A 90 -9.18 -42.51 -27.08
CA MET A 90 -9.71 -41.94 -28.33
C MET A 90 -9.86 -40.42 -28.26
N ALA A 91 -10.40 -39.86 -27.17
CA ALA A 91 -10.57 -38.42 -27.02
C ALA A 91 -9.23 -37.68 -26.85
N GLU A 92 -8.21 -38.33 -26.30
CA GLU A 92 -6.84 -37.81 -26.22
C GLU A 92 -6.15 -37.85 -27.58
N ALA A 93 -6.33 -38.93 -28.36
CA ALA A 93 -5.88 -39.00 -29.75
C ALA A 93 -6.58 -37.97 -30.66
N GLU A 94 -7.89 -37.76 -30.51
CA GLU A 94 -8.64 -36.72 -31.22
C GLU A 94 -8.17 -35.31 -30.83
N ARG A 95 -7.85 -35.07 -29.55
CA ARG A 95 -7.26 -33.80 -29.08
C ARG A 95 -5.85 -33.56 -29.63
N LEU A 96 -5.02 -34.59 -29.71
CA LEU A 96 -3.69 -34.50 -30.31
C LEU A 96 -3.77 -34.24 -31.81
N ALA A 97 -4.68 -34.92 -32.53
CA ALA A 97 -4.92 -34.69 -33.95
C ALA A 97 -5.44 -33.28 -34.24
N GLU A 98 -6.37 -32.75 -33.42
CA GLU A 98 -6.87 -31.39 -33.56
C GLU A 98 -5.82 -30.32 -33.19
N ARG A 99 -5.02 -30.55 -32.13
CA ARG A 99 -3.85 -29.71 -31.80
C ARG A 99 -2.84 -29.68 -32.93
N GLN A 100 -2.55 -30.84 -33.52
CA GLN A 100 -1.63 -30.95 -34.65
C GLN A 100 -2.20 -30.18 -35.85
N ARG A 101 -3.48 -30.38 -36.21
CA ARG A 101 -4.18 -29.62 -37.26
C ARG A 101 -4.09 -28.10 -37.09
N ILE A 102 -4.26 -27.61 -35.85
CA ILE A 102 -4.11 -26.17 -35.52
C ILE A 102 -2.63 -25.73 -35.63
N ALA A 103 -1.67 -26.60 -35.29
CA ALA A 103 -0.26 -26.32 -35.49
C ALA A 103 0.11 -26.25 -36.99
N GLU A 104 -0.47 -27.08 -37.87
CA GLU A 104 -0.25 -26.96 -39.34
C GLU A 104 -0.87 -25.68 -39.90
N GLU A 105 -2.08 -25.32 -39.45
CA GLU A 105 -2.74 -24.06 -39.82
C GLU A 105 -1.93 -22.85 -39.35
N LYS A 106 -1.37 -22.87 -38.12
CA LYS A 106 -0.50 -21.80 -37.61
C LYS A 106 0.92 -21.81 -38.17
N TYR A 107 1.45 -22.95 -38.61
CA TYR A 107 2.71 -22.98 -39.34
C TYR A 107 2.58 -22.26 -40.68
N ALA A 108 1.53 -22.59 -41.45
CA ALA A 108 1.23 -21.98 -42.74
C ALA A 108 0.72 -20.52 -42.68
N GLU A 109 0.44 -19.99 -41.48
CA GLU A 109 0.25 -18.54 -41.24
C GLU A 109 1.57 -17.80 -40.94
N VAL A 110 2.62 -18.52 -40.55
CA VAL A 110 3.85 -17.97 -39.93
C VAL A 110 5.07 -18.11 -40.83
N ASP A 111 5.18 -19.21 -41.59
CA ASP A 111 6.04 -19.32 -42.78
C ASP A 111 5.44 -18.41 -43.88
N VAL A 112 5.98 -17.19 -44.05
CA VAL A 112 5.41 -16.17 -44.95
C VAL A 112 6.04 -16.18 -46.34
N ASP A 113 7.28 -16.68 -46.49
CA ASP A 113 7.95 -16.78 -47.79
C ASP A 113 7.92 -18.18 -48.42
N GLY A 114 7.53 -19.21 -47.65
CA GLY A 114 7.27 -20.57 -48.11
C GLY A 114 8.53 -21.43 -48.22
N ASP A 115 9.50 -21.23 -47.31
CA ASP A 115 10.78 -21.95 -47.34
C ASP A 115 10.78 -23.31 -46.62
N GLU A 116 9.61 -23.71 -46.08
CA GLU A 116 9.37 -24.91 -45.27
C GLU A 116 10.03 -24.88 -43.87
N SER A 117 10.48 -23.70 -43.40
CA SER A 117 10.95 -23.43 -42.02
C SER A 117 10.26 -22.21 -41.40
N VAL A 118 10.51 -21.92 -40.12
CA VAL A 118 10.07 -20.68 -39.45
C VAL A 118 11.27 -19.86 -38.99
N SER A 119 11.39 -18.62 -39.47
CA SER A 119 12.47 -17.72 -39.06
C SER A 119 12.24 -17.06 -37.69
N LYS A 120 13.29 -16.47 -37.12
CA LYS A 120 13.25 -15.85 -35.78
C LYS A 120 12.32 -14.64 -35.68
N ASP A 121 12.17 -13.89 -36.75
CA ASP A 121 11.24 -12.76 -36.80
C ASP A 121 9.78 -13.24 -36.94
N GLU A 122 9.55 -14.38 -37.59
CA GLU A 122 8.23 -14.99 -37.75
C GLU A 122 7.75 -15.69 -36.48
N LEU A 123 8.63 -16.39 -35.76
CA LEU A 123 8.35 -16.87 -34.40
C LEU A 123 7.99 -15.68 -33.48
N GLY A 124 8.63 -14.52 -33.68
CA GLY A 124 8.28 -13.28 -33.00
C GLY A 124 6.88 -12.74 -33.32
N ARG A 125 6.43 -12.83 -34.58
CA ARG A 125 5.06 -12.50 -34.98
C ARG A 125 4.05 -13.46 -34.36
N LEU A 126 4.32 -14.77 -34.39
CA LEU A 126 3.45 -15.79 -33.79
C LEU A 126 3.26 -15.55 -32.29
N ILE A 127 4.36 -15.37 -31.55
CA ILE A 127 4.31 -15.14 -30.11
C ILE A 127 3.56 -13.84 -29.79
N SER A 128 3.77 -12.77 -30.57
CA SER A 128 3.01 -11.51 -30.45
C SER A 128 1.51 -11.74 -30.65
N ALA A 129 1.12 -12.49 -31.69
CA ALA A 129 -0.28 -12.79 -31.98
C ALA A 129 -0.93 -13.63 -30.86
N VAL A 130 -0.28 -14.71 -30.43
CA VAL A 130 -0.77 -15.60 -29.36
C VAL A 130 -0.92 -14.87 -28.02
N LEU A 131 0.06 -14.03 -27.64
CA LEU A 131 -0.05 -13.21 -26.43
C LEU A 131 -1.20 -12.19 -26.53
N SER A 132 -1.35 -11.54 -27.69
CA SER A 132 -2.45 -10.60 -27.95
C SER A 132 -3.83 -11.27 -27.94
N GLU A 133 -3.97 -12.48 -28.51
CA GLU A 133 -5.21 -13.27 -28.45
C GLU A 133 -5.56 -13.67 -27.01
N GLN A 134 -4.57 -13.90 -26.15
CA GLN A 134 -4.76 -14.11 -24.70
C GLN A 134 -5.00 -12.82 -23.90
N GLY A 135 -5.07 -11.65 -24.56
CA GLY A 135 -5.32 -10.34 -23.94
C GLY A 135 -4.10 -9.74 -23.23
N ILE A 136 -2.89 -10.25 -23.50
CA ILE A 136 -1.65 -9.84 -22.85
C ILE A 136 -0.92 -8.86 -23.79
N ALA A 137 -1.08 -7.55 -23.54
CA ALA A 137 -0.27 -6.53 -24.21
C ALA A 137 1.15 -6.52 -23.61
N VAL A 138 2.17 -6.64 -24.48
CA VAL A 138 3.59 -6.70 -24.11
C VAL A 138 4.38 -5.79 -25.06
N ASP A 139 5.39 -5.08 -24.56
CA ASP A 139 6.27 -4.27 -25.40
C ASP A 139 7.08 -5.14 -26.37
N GLU A 140 7.28 -4.66 -27.60
CA GLU A 140 8.01 -5.35 -28.68
C GLU A 140 9.45 -5.71 -28.26
N ALA A 141 10.08 -4.87 -27.42
CA ALA A 141 11.41 -5.15 -26.87
C ALA A 141 11.43 -6.28 -25.80
N VAL A 142 10.31 -6.53 -25.14
CA VAL A 142 10.15 -7.65 -24.19
C VAL A 142 9.78 -8.92 -24.96
N VAL A 143 8.92 -8.82 -25.99
CA VAL A 143 8.68 -9.93 -26.93
C VAL A 143 10.00 -10.36 -27.57
N ALA A 144 10.82 -9.45 -28.09
CA ALA A 144 12.12 -9.78 -28.69
C ALA A 144 13.08 -10.51 -27.72
N ARG A 145 13.05 -10.18 -26.42
CA ARG A 145 13.82 -10.90 -25.38
C ARG A 145 13.25 -12.29 -25.09
N PHE A 146 11.94 -12.42 -25.06
CA PHE A 146 11.26 -13.70 -24.87
C PHE A 146 11.50 -14.63 -26.07
N VAL A 147 11.29 -14.14 -27.30
CA VAL A 147 11.65 -14.80 -28.57
C VAL A 147 13.11 -15.23 -28.58
N ALA A 148 14.04 -14.38 -28.13
CA ALA A 148 15.45 -14.73 -28.10
C ALA A 148 15.75 -15.96 -27.22
N ARG A 149 15.00 -16.15 -26.13
CA ARG A 149 15.09 -17.29 -25.22
C ARG A 149 14.33 -18.52 -25.71
N GLU A 150 13.07 -18.35 -26.11
CA GLU A 150 12.23 -19.47 -26.56
C GLU A 150 12.70 -20.03 -27.90
N TRP A 151 13.43 -19.24 -28.71
CA TRP A 151 14.16 -19.74 -29.89
C TRP A 151 15.10 -20.89 -29.52
N GLU A 152 15.91 -20.76 -28.45
CA GLU A 152 16.81 -21.82 -27.95
C GLU A 152 16.05 -23.06 -27.42
N SER A 153 14.71 -23.04 -27.43
CA SER A 153 13.83 -24.15 -27.06
C SER A 153 12.91 -24.60 -28.21
N ALA A 154 12.96 -23.92 -29.36
CA ALA A 154 12.23 -24.25 -30.58
C ALA A 154 13.16 -24.80 -31.67
N ASP A 155 14.38 -24.27 -31.75
CA ASP A 155 15.52 -24.72 -32.57
C ASP A 155 16.24 -25.82 -31.75
N GLU A 156 15.73 -27.07 -31.80
CA GLU A 156 16.19 -28.17 -30.93
C GLU A 156 17.50 -28.80 -31.41
N ASP A 157 17.79 -28.78 -32.72
CA ASP A 157 19.06 -29.26 -33.28
C ASP A 157 20.14 -28.17 -33.47
N SER A 158 19.77 -26.89 -33.34
CA SER A 158 20.66 -25.71 -33.43
C SER A 158 21.21 -25.42 -34.84
N ASP A 159 20.49 -25.78 -35.91
CA ASP A 159 20.87 -25.39 -37.28
C ASP A 159 20.62 -23.89 -37.61
N GLY A 160 19.75 -23.23 -36.83
CA GLY A 160 19.43 -21.80 -36.97
C GLY A 160 18.13 -21.49 -37.70
N LEU A 161 17.33 -22.51 -38.02
CA LEU A 161 15.92 -22.45 -38.45
C LEU A 161 15.05 -23.19 -37.42
N VAL A 162 13.73 -23.25 -37.64
CA VAL A 162 12.84 -24.14 -36.88
C VAL A 162 12.04 -24.96 -37.88
N SER A 163 12.20 -26.28 -37.87
CA SER A 163 11.46 -27.19 -38.76
C SER A 163 10.02 -27.41 -38.30
N PHE A 164 9.18 -27.97 -39.19
CA PHE A 164 7.78 -28.23 -38.89
C PHE A 164 7.53 -29.12 -37.65
N ASP A 165 8.30 -30.20 -37.49
CA ASP A 165 8.16 -31.12 -36.36
C ASP A 165 8.57 -30.46 -35.04
N GLU A 166 9.64 -29.67 -35.05
CA GLU A 166 10.10 -28.87 -33.90
C GLU A 166 9.11 -27.75 -33.56
N PHE A 167 8.58 -27.05 -34.55
CA PHE A 167 7.52 -26.06 -34.37
C PHE A 167 6.29 -26.70 -33.72
N CYS A 168 5.87 -27.88 -34.17
CA CYS A 168 4.78 -28.62 -33.54
C CYS A 168 5.09 -28.98 -32.08
N ALA A 169 6.32 -29.41 -31.77
CA ALA A 169 6.75 -29.69 -30.40
C ALA A 169 6.80 -28.43 -29.52
N TYR A 170 7.28 -27.31 -30.06
CA TYR A 170 7.35 -26.01 -29.37
C TYR A 170 5.96 -25.39 -29.16
N TYR A 171 5.13 -25.33 -30.20
CA TYR A 171 3.81 -24.70 -30.14
C TYR A 171 2.87 -25.42 -29.17
N ASN A 172 2.94 -26.76 -29.08
CA ASN A 172 2.22 -27.52 -28.06
C ASN A 172 2.73 -27.20 -26.63
N ARG A 173 4.06 -27.14 -26.41
CA ARG A 173 4.65 -26.71 -25.13
C ARG A 173 4.21 -25.30 -24.74
N LEU A 174 4.18 -24.36 -25.70
CA LEU A 174 3.73 -22.99 -25.51
C LEU A 174 2.25 -22.92 -25.10
N LEU A 175 1.36 -23.61 -25.83
CA LEU A 175 -0.07 -23.69 -25.50
C LEU A 175 -0.32 -24.32 -24.12
N ASP A 176 0.37 -25.40 -23.77
CA ASP A 176 0.22 -26.01 -22.43
C ASP A 176 0.76 -25.10 -21.31
N SER A 177 1.79 -24.30 -21.58
CA SER A 177 2.25 -23.27 -20.62
C SER A 177 1.24 -22.11 -20.45
N LEU A 178 0.51 -21.75 -21.51
CA LEU A 178 -0.49 -20.68 -21.51
C LEU A 178 -1.86 -21.09 -20.97
N HIS A 179 -2.20 -22.38 -21.03
CA HIS A 179 -3.47 -22.92 -20.53
C HIS A 179 -3.37 -23.63 -19.18
N GLY A 180 -2.18 -24.09 -18.79
CA GLY A 180 -1.92 -24.71 -17.49
C GLY A 180 -1.64 -23.72 -16.35
N GLU A 181 -1.35 -24.26 -15.17
CA GLU A 181 -0.99 -23.49 -13.96
C GLU A 181 0.24 -22.57 -14.17
N GLN A 182 1.09 -22.91 -15.14
CA GLN A 182 2.27 -22.13 -15.52
C GLN A 182 1.93 -20.76 -16.12
N ARG A 183 0.69 -20.51 -16.58
CA ARG A 183 0.27 -19.20 -17.13
C ARG A 183 0.59 -18.05 -16.19
N ALA A 184 0.35 -18.23 -14.88
CA ALA A 184 0.63 -17.21 -13.88
C ALA A 184 2.14 -16.90 -13.77
N ALA A 185 2.99 -17.92 -13.86
CA ALA A 185 4.44 -17.76 -13.84
C ALA A 185 4.98 -17.14 -15.13
N LEU A 186 4.46 -17.54 -16.30
CA LEU A 186 4.83 -16.98 -17.60
C LEU A 186 4.48 -15.49 -17.69
N VAL A 187 3.23 -15.13 -17.36
CA VAL A 187 2.75 -13.74 -17.36
C VAL A 187 3.51 -12.91 -16.31
N SER A 188 3.70 -13.41 -15.09
CA SER A 188 4.47 -12.70 -14.07
C SER A 188 5.94 -12.50 -14.47
N GLY A 189 6.53 -13.43 -15.23
CA GLY A 189 7.88 -13.30 -15.76
C GLY A 189 7.98 -12.24 -16.86
N LEU A 190 7.02 -12.20 -17.78
CA LEU A 190 6.93 -11.18 -18.84
C LEU A 190 6.70 -9.77 -18.25
N VAL A 191 5.76 -9.63 -17.31
CA VAL A 191 5.48 -8.36 -16.64
C VAL A 191 6.70 -7.88 -15.85
N ALA A 192 7.37 -8.75 -15.09
CA ALA A 192 8.59 -8.38 -14.37
C ALA A 192 9.74 -7.96 -15.30
N GLN A 193 9.81 -8.52 -16.52
CA GLN A 193 10.77 -8.06 -17.53
C GLN A 193 10.40 -6.69 -18.10
N ASP A 194 9.13 -6.40 -18.34
CA ASP A 194 8.66 -5.09 -18.81
C ASP A 194 8.84 -3.99 -17.74
N GLU A 195 8.52 -4.29 -16.47
CA GLU A 195 8.80 -3.43 -15.33
C GLU A 195 10.32 -3.13 -15.21
N ALA A 196 11.17 -4.14 -15.39
CA ALA A 196 12.63 -3.93 -15.38
C ALA A 196 13.13 -3.11 -16.58
N LEU A 197 12.58 -3.32 -17.79
CA LEU A 197 13.00 -2.63 -19.02
C LEU A 197 12.49 -1.18 -19.03
N SER A 198 11.26 -0.94 -18.59
CA SER A 198 10.71 0.41 -18.37
C SER A 198 11.41 1.16 -17.24
N ALA A 199 11.78 0.49 -16.14
CA ALA A 199 12.63 1.07 -15.10
C ALA A 199 14.03 1.46 -15.62
N GLN A 200 14.67 0.60 -16.43
CA GLN A 200 15.93 0.93 -17.10
C GLN A 200 15.77 2.16 -18.01
N ARG A 201 14.76 2.18 -18.89
CA ARG A 201 14.45 3.34 -19.75
C ARG A 201 14.24 4.61 -18.93
N ALA A 202 13.53 4.53 -17.81
CA ALA A 202 13.32 5.67 -16.90
C ALA A 202 14.61 6.11 -16.19
N GLN A 203 15.53 5.21 -15.88
CA GLN A 203 16.85 5.52 -15.31
C GLN A 203 17.77 6.17 -16.36
N GLU A 204 17.78 5.66 -17.59
CA GLU A 204 18.49 6.29 -18.72
C GLU A 204 17.91 7.66 -19.06
N ALA A 205 16.58 7.83 -19.04
CA ALA A 205 15.94 9.13 -19.22
C ALA A 205 16.34 10.11 -18.11
N LYS A 206 16.38 9.68 -16.84
CA LYS A 206 16.89 10.48 -15.71
C LYS A 206 18.37 10.83 -15.86
N ALA A 207 19.20 9.92 -16.39
CA ALA A 207 20.61 10.20 -16.65
C ALA A 207 20.80 11.23 -17.77
N ARG A 208 20.08 11.09 -18.89
CA ARG A 208 20.07 12.06 -20.00
C ARG A 208 19.49 13.42 -19.59
N GLN A 209 18.48 13.42 -18.71
CA GLN A 209 17.95 14.63 -18.06
C GLN A 209 19.03 15.28 -17.19
N LEU A 210 19.71 14.53 -16.32
CA LEU A 210 20.77 15.06 -15.47
C LEU A 210 21.96 15.59 -16.28
N GLU A 211 22.35 14.93 -17.37
CA GLU A 211 23.38 15.43 -18.30
C GLU A 211 22.95 16.72 -19.01
N ALA A 212 21.66 16.85 -19.36
CA ALA A 212 21.10 18.09 -19.91
C ALA A 212 21.08 19.19 -18.85
N ASP A 213 20.56 18.92 -17.65
CA ASP A 213 20.50 19.87 -16.53
C ASP A 213 21.90 20.33 -16.11
N VAL A 214 22.91 19.44 -16.08
CA VAL A 214 24.31 19.78 -15.80
C VAL A 214 24.94 20.60 -16.92
N ARG A 215 24.60 20.32 -18.18
CA ARG A 215 25.06 21.09 -19.35
C ARG A 215 24.45 22.48 -19.37
N ASP A 216 23.14 22.58 -19.14
CA ASP A 216 22.39 23.82 -19.10
C ASP A 216 22.74 24.65 -17.85
N MET A 217 23.00 24.02 -16.70
CA MET A 217 23.65 24.66 -15.54
C MET A 217 25.07 25.14 -15.89
N GLY A 218 25.82 24.38 -16.70
CA GLY A 218 27.12 24.80 -17.23
C GLY A 218 27.02 26.02 -18.15
N HIS A 219 26.01 26.09 -19.01
CA HIS A 219 25.72 27.27 -19.84
C HIS A 219 25.22 28.45 -19.00
N LEU A 220 24.36 28.21 -18.01
CA LEU A 220 23.84 29.19 -17.06
C LEU A 220 24.96 29.79 -16.20
N MET A 221 25.87 28.97 -15.68
CA MET A 221 27.02 29.44 -14.90
C MET A 221 28.05 30.17 -15.76
N ARG A 222 28.26 29.76 -17.03
CA ARG A 222 29.04 30.56 -18.00
C ARG A 222 28.37 31.89 -18.31
N LEU A 223 27.04 31.90 -18.49
CA LEU A 223 26.26 33.11 -18.73
C LEU A 223 26.36 34.06 -17.54
N ILE A 224 26.10 33.58 -16.32
CA ILE A 224 26.24 34.35 -15.07
C ILE A 224 27.68 34.86 -14.92
N ALA A 225 28.71 34.06 -15.22
CA ALA A 225 30.11 34.49 -15.14
C ALA A 225 30.50 35.53 -16.21
N LEU A 226 30.04 35.38 -17.46
CA LEU A 226 30.23 36.35 -18.54
C LEU A 226 29.57 37.68 -18.18
N LEU A 227 28.31 37.60 -17.76
CA LEU A 227 27.50 38.75 -17.40
C LEU A 227 28.10 39.47 -16.18
N THR A 228 28.35 38.79 -15.06
CA THR A 228 28.91 39.41 -13.83
C THR A 228 30.39 39.84 -13.96
N HIS A 229 31.04 39.67 -15.11
CA HIS A 229 32.45 40.01 -15.28
C HIS A 229 32.67 41.54 -15.38
N PRO A 230 33.52 42.16 -14.53
CA PRO A 230 33.68 43.62 -14.49
C PRO A 230 34.18 44.30 -15.78
N SER A 231 34.69 43.54 -16.76
CA SER A 231 35.10 44.08 -18.07
C SER A 231 33.96 44.16 -19.08
N VAL A 232 32.79 43.59 -18.79
CA VAL A 232 31.58 43.81 -19.59
C VAL A 232 30.98 45.13 -19.13
N GLY A 233 31.42 46.22 -19.76
CA GLY A 233 30.85 47.55 -19.56
C GLY A 233 29.39 47.62 -20.06
N PRO A 234 28.74 48.79 -19.97
CA PRO A 234 27.39 49.00 -20.51
C PRO A 234 27.39 48.91 -22.05
N VAL A 235 27.27 47.69 -22.57
CA VAL A 235 27.23 47.37 -24.01
C VAL A 235 25.77 47.21 -24.44
N SER A 236 25.23 48.27 -25.05
CA SER A 236 23.96 48.17 -25.78
C SER A 236 24.09 47.17 -26.92
N GLY A 237 23.29 46.10 -26.90
CA GLY A 237 23.23 45.10 -27.98
C GLY A 237 24.17 43.89 -27.86
N MET A 238 24.40 43.37 -26.64
CA MET A 238 25.14 42.10 -26.46
C MET A 238 24.40 40.90 -27.11
N GLN A 239 24.86 40.47 -28.29
CA GLN A 239 24.33 39.29 -28.97
C GLN A 239 24.96 38.00 -28.39
N LEU A 240 24.15 37.21 -27.68
CA LEU A 240 24.54 35.90 -27.16
C LEU A 240 24.40 34.83 -28.25
N LEU A 241 25.46 34.63 -29.04
CA LEU A 241 25.55 33.54 -30.01
C LEU A 241 25.82 32.21 -29.30
N PHE A 242 24.81 31.33 -29.25
CA PHE A 242 24.97 29.94 -28.86
C PHE A 242 25.28 29.10 -30.11
N GLU A 243 26.55 28.71 -30.28
CA GLU A 243 26.95 27.79 -31.35
C GLU A 243 26.27 26.42 -31.17
N ARG A 244 25.72 25.88 -32.26
CA ARG A 244 25.10 24.56 -32.28
C ARG A 244 26.22 23.51 -32.24
N GLY A 245 26.43 22.88 -31.09
CA GLY A 245 27.35 21.76 -30.98
C GLY A 245 27.03 20.68 -32.02
N GLU A 246 28.02 20.33 -32.84
CA GLU A 246 27.82 19.48 -34.01
C GLU A 246 27.48 18.04 -33.62
N GLN A 247 26.19 17.70 -33.72
CA GLN A 247 25.72 16.32 -33.84
C GLN A 247 24.99 16.20 -35.18
N GLY A 248 25.41 15.23 -35.99
CA GLY A 248 25.20 15.20 -37.44
C GLY A 248 23.78 14.87 -37.90
N VAL A 249 22.84 15.79 -37.73
CA VAL A 249 21.54 15.77 -38.43
C VAL A 249 21.76 16.19 -39.89
N ARG A 250 21.19 15.44 -40.85
CA ARG A 250 21.31 15.77 -42.29
C ARG A 250 20.58 17.08 -42.62
N PRO A 251 21.01 17.85 -43.65
CA PRO A 251 20.38 19.13 -44.00
C PRO A 251 18.92 19.02 -44.49
N ASP A 252 18.48 17.81 -44.83
CA ASP A 252 17.33 17.56 -45.70
C ASP A 252 16.03 17.20 -44.93
N GLN A 253 16.09 17.11 -43.60
CA GLN A 253 14.91 16.88 -42.75
C GLN A 253 14.53 18.16 -41.97
N PRO A 254 13.25 18.58 -41.99
CA PRO A 254 12.76 19.56 -41.03
C PRO A 254 12.79 18.96 -39.61
N PRO A 255 13.16 19.73 -38.58
CA PRO A 255 13.08 19.26 -37.20
C PRO A 255 11.61 19.04 -36.82
N SER A 256 11.32 17.97 -36.10
CA SER A 256 9.99 17.73 -35.51
C SER A 256 9.70 18.74 -34.40
N ASP A 257 8.45 19.20 -34.26
CA ASP A 257 8.05 20.21 -33.26
C ASP A 257 8.37 19.83 -31.80
N ALA A 258 8.63 18.55 -31.52
CA ALA A 258 9.18 18.05 -30.25
C ALA A 258 10.55 18.67 -29.86
N GLU A 259 11.26 19.35 -30.76
CA GLU A 259 12.48 20.10 -30.43
C GLU A 259 12.24 21.48 -29.78
N LEU A 260 10.98 21.88 -29.53
CA LEU A 260 10.60 23.10 -28.79
C LEU A 260 10.89 23.02 -27.28
N ARG A 261 12.16 22.80 -26.92
CA ARG A 261 12.67 22.91 -25.56
C ARG A 261 12.61 24.36 -25.08
N THR A 262 11.50 24.73 -24.45
CA THR A 262 11.48 25.92 -23.58
C THR A 262 12.45 25.70 -22.42
N THR A 263 13.17 26.73 -21.99
CA THR A 263 14.07 26.61 -20.82
C THR A 263 13.23 26.64 -19.54
N HIS A 264 12.65 25.49 -19.20
CA HIS A 264 11.70 25.32 -18.10
C HIS A 264 12.25 25.88 -16.78
N GLY A 265 11.64 26.98 -16.32
CA GLY A 265 11.97 27.62 -15.05
C GLY A 265 12.95 28.79 -15.11
N LEU A 266 13.49 29.18 -16.27
CA LEU A 266 14.25 30.43 -16.41
C LEU A 266 13.30 31.61 -16.61
N VAL A 267 12.98 32.31 -15.52
CA VAL A 267 12.15 33.52 -15.52
C VAL A 267 13.05 34.73 -15.27
N LEU A 268 13.08 35.65 -16.23
CA LEU A 268 13.73 36.94 -16.05
C LEU A 268 12.72 37.92 -15.44
N GLU A 269 12.96 38.29 -14.18
CA GLU A 269 12.19 39.32 -13.50
C GLU A 269 12.91 40.66 -13.67
N LEU A 270 12.22 41.61 -14.32
CA LEU A 270 12.65 42.98 -14.49
C LEU A 270 11.68 43.89 -13.72
N SER A 271 12.03 44.21 -12.48
CA SER A 271 11.38 45.29 -11.71
C SER A 271 12.28 46.53 -11.71
N ARG A 272 11.73 47.71 -11.41
CA ARG A 272 12.50 48.98 -11.34
C ARG A 272 13.66 48.99 -10.33
N TYR A 273 13.71 48.02 -9.41
CA TYR A 273 14.74 47.93 -8.36
C TYR A 273 15.53 46.61 -8.38
N HIS A 274 15.06 45.60 -9.11
CA HIS A 274 15.71 44.29 -9.21
C HIS A 274 15.60 43.78 -10.64
N GLN A 275 16.74 43.61 -11.31
CA GLN A 275 16.87 42.70 -12.45
C GLN A 275 17.41 41.39 -11.88
N ARG A 276 16.65 40.30 -11.99
CA ARG A 276 17.06 38.99 -11.45
C ARG A 276 16.60 37.83 -12.34
N LEU A 277 17.51 36.89 -12.56
CA LEU A 277 17.25 35.64 -13.25
C LEU A 277 16.81 34.61 -12.20
N VAL A 278 15.51 34.37 -12.12
CA VAL A 278 14.90 33.35 -11.26
C VAL A 278 15.02 32.01 -11.98
N THR A 279 15.48 31.00 -11.26
CA THR A 279 15.71 29.64 -11.76
C THR A 279 15.18 28.62 -10.74
N PRO A 280 14.98 27.33 -11.11
CA PRO A 280 14.59 26.27 -10.17
C PRO A 280 15.57 26.08 -9.00
N TRP A 281 16.81 26.58 -9.12
CA TRP A 281 17.90 26.36 -8.17
C TRP A 281 18.29 27.63 -7.38
N GLY A 282 17.71 28.79 -7.69
CA GLY A 282 18.09 30.06 -7.09
C GLY A 282 17.66 31.27 -7.92
N SER A 283 17.64 32.45 -7.28
CA SER A 283 17.45 33.74 -7.95
C SER A 283 18.77 34.51 -7.97
N TYR A 284 19.28 34.80 -9.17
CA TYR A 284 20.57 35.45 -9.38
C TYR A 284 20.38 36.91 -9.78
N VAL A 285 21.01 37.84 -9.05
CA VAL A 285 20.95 39.28 -9.39
C VAL A 285 21.75 39.52 -10.69
N VAL A 286 21.09 40.18 -11.64
CA VAL A 286 21.60 40.52 -12.97
C VAL A 286 22.17 41.94 -12.85
N SER A 287 23.49 42.08 -12.77
CA SER A 287 24.17 43.36 -12.45
C SER A 287 24.34 44.31 -13.64
N TYR A 288 23.43 44.28 -14.61
CA TYR A 288 23.43 45.12 -15.81
C TYR A 288 22.07 45.80 -15.89
N ALA A 289 22.06 47.09 -16.22
CA ALA A 289 20.82 47.76 -16.59
C ALA A 289 20.47 47.37 -18.03
N LEU A 290 19.44 46.55 -18.23
CA LEU A 290 18.86 46.34 -19.56
C LEU A 290 18.24 47.64 -20.09
N THR A 291 18.99 48.37 -20.91
CA THR A 291 18.55 49.57 -21.60
C THR A 291 17.69 49.21 -22.82
N PHE A 292 16.40 49.53 -22.77
CA PHE A 292 15.51 49.46 -23.93
C PHE A 292 15.68 50.73 -24.78
N GLU A 293 15.66 50.62 -26.12
CA GLU A 293 15.66 51.81 -26.97
C GLU A 293 14.44 52.69 -26.66
N GLY A 294 14.69 53.97 -26.38
CA GLY A 294 13.68 54.92 -25.90
C GLY A 294 13.55 55.01 -24.36
N TYR A 295 14.17 54.13 -23.58
CA TYR A 295 14.22 54.22 -22.13
C TYR A 295 15.56 54.83 -21.66
N ASN A 296 15.58 56.15 -21.40
CA ASN A 296 16.71 56.82 -20.77
C ASN A 296 16.54 56.87 -19.25
N GLU A 297 17.44 56.20 -18.52
CA GLU A 297 17.41 56.13 -17.06
C GLU A 297 17.58 57.51 -16.41
N ASP A 298 18.46 58.39 -16.95
CA ASP A 298 18.64 59.76 -16.44
C ASP A 298 17.37 60.61 -16.62
N SER A 299 16.64 60.44 -17.73
CA SER A 299 15.37 61.13 -17.95
C SER A 299 14.24 60.57 -17.08
N ALA A 300 14.20 59.25 -16.86
CA ALA A 300 13.25 58.62 -15.95
C ALA A 300 13.51 59.03 -14.48
N ARG A 301 14.79 59.19 -14.12
CA ARG A 301 15.24 59.64 -12.81
C ARG A 301 14.94 61.12 -12.57
N ALA A 302 15.28 61.99 -13.52
CA ALA A 302 14.92 63.42 -13.46
C ALA A 302 13.39 63.60 -13.33
N ALA A 303 12.60 62.86 -14.11
CA ALA A 303 11.13 62.90 -14.01
C ALA A 303 10.59 62.34 -12.68
N ALA A 304 11.32 61.43 -12.02
CA ALA A 304 10.97 60.92 -10.69
C ALA A 304 11.38 61.86 -9.56
N GLU A 305 12.49 62.60 -9.71
CA GLU A 305 12.99 63.58 -8.74
C GLU A 305 12.21 64.91 -8.84
N GLU A 306 11.75 65.31 -10.04
CA GLU A 306 10.90 66.49 -10.26
C GLU A 306 9.42 66.24 -9.90
N SER A 307 8.97 64.99 -9.90
CA SER A 307 7.61 64.62 -9.49
C SER A 307 7.51 64.37 -7.97
N ALA A 308 7.18 65.43 -7.22
CA ALA A 308 6.99 65.39 -5.76
C ALA A 308 5.78 64.54 -5.26
N LEU A 309 5.26 63.63 -6.09
CA LEU A 309 4.15 62.70 -5.84
C LEU A 309 4.58 61.27 -6.21
N GLY A 310 5.67 60.80 -5.60
CA GLY A 310 6.35 59.55 -5.94
C GLY A 310 5.54 58.26 -5.73
N ARG A 311 4.64 57.93 -6.67
CA ARG A 311 4.20 56.55 -6.98
C ARG A 311 3.96 56.40 -8.49
N MET A 312 4.92 55.77 -9.16
CA MET A 312 4.65 54.97 -10.37
C MET A 312 4.77 53.49 -10.02
N ASN A 313 3.99 52.65 -10.68
CA ASN A 313 3.67 51.31 -10.20
C ASN A 313 4.90 50.40 -10.04
N THR A 314 4.90 49.62 -8.96
CA THR A 314 5.85 48.53 -8.67
C THR A 314 5.48 47.26 -9.45
N GLU A 315 5.08 47.41 -10.72
CA GLU A 315 4.79 46.28 -11.60
C GLU A 315 6.11 45.60 -11.99
N SER A 316 6.24 44.34 -11.60
CA SER A 316 7.40 43.51 -11.95
C SER A 316 7.12 42.81 -13.26
N PHE A 317 7.97 43.04 -14.26
CA PHE A 317 7.80 42.43 -15.58
C PHE A 317 8.44 41.04 -15.59
N PHE A 318 7.60 40.00 -15.64
CA PHE A 318 8.04 38.62 -15.75
C PHE A 318 8.09 38.19 -17.23
N PHE A 319 9.28 37.82 -17.68
CA PHE A 319 9.52 37.27 -19.00
C PHE A 319 10.00 35.82 -18.88
N VAL A 320 9.43 34.93 -19.68
CA VAL A 320 9.93 33.57 -19.86
C VAL A 320 10.94 33.57 -21.00
N LEU A 321 12.10 32.96 -20.78
CA LEU A 321 13.06 32.69 -21.86
C LEU A 321 12.52 31.52 -22.70
N CYS A 322 12.17 31.82 -23.95
CA CYS A 322 11.64 30.87 -24.93
C CYS A 322 12.61 30.74 -26.11
N ARG A 323 12.83 29.51 -26.59
CA ARG A 323 13.58 29.26 -27.81
C ARG A 323 12.58 29.08 -28.96
N ILE A 324 12.64 29.95 -29.97
CA ILE A 324 11.67 29.98 -31.09
C ILE A 324 12.44 29.84 -32.40
N ASN A 325 12.67 28.60 -32.84
CA ASN A 325 13.27 28.20 -34.12
C ASN A 325 14.51 29.03 -34.55
N SER A 326 15.34 29.40 -33.57
CA SER A 326 16.40 30.40 -33.67
C SER A 326 17.55 30.05 -32.72
N PRO A 327 18.80 30.45 -33.03
CA PRO A 327 19.89 30.42 -32.04
C PRO A 327 19.72 31.47 -30.93
N LEU A 328 18.82 32.44 -31.11
CA LEU A 328 18.52 33.49 -30.14
C LEU A 328 17.46 33.02 -29.13
N LEU A 329 17.61 33.46 -27.88
CA LEU A 329 16.58 33.35 -26.85
C LEU A 329 15.62 34.53 -26.96
N HIS A 330 14.32 34.26 -27.04
CA HIS A 330 13.25 35.24 -27.11
C HIS A 330 12.58 35.40 -25.73
N LEU A 331 12.28 36.62 -25.33
CA LEU A 331 11.57 36.91 -24.07
C LEU A 331 10.05 36.90 -24.32
N LYS A 332 9.35 35.80 -24.02
CA LYS A 332 7.87 35.76 -24.05
C LYS A 332 7.36 36.47 -22.79
N LYS A 333 6.68 37.60 -22.97
CA LYS A 333 5.92 38.28 -21.92
C LYS A 333 4.71 37.43 -21.52
N LEU A 334 4.48 37.23 -20.22
CA LEU A 334 3.28 36.55 -19.74
C LEU A 334 2.03 37.45 -19.92
N PRO A 335 0.91 36.93 -20.50
CA PRO A 335 -0.05 37.80 -21.20
C PRO A 335 -1.02 38.62 -20.32
N GLU A 336 -1.36 38.18 -19.10
CA GLU A 336 -2.56 38.70 -18.40
C GLU A 336 -2.35 39.94 -17.50
N ARG A 337 -1.13 40.47 -17.34
CA ARG A 337 -0.85 41.50 -16.31
C ARG A 337 0.03 42.67 -16.79
N THR A 338 -0.52 43.60 -17.59
CA THR A 338 -0.07 45.02 -17.73
C THR A 338 -0.88 45.78 -18.79
N HIS A 339 -1.28 47.02 -18.51
CA HIS A 339 -2.13 47.85 -19.38
C HIS A 339 -1.36 48.71 -20.41
N PHE A 340 -0.41 48.14 -21.17
CA PHE A 340 0.36 48.88 -22.17
C PHE A 340 0.48 48.15 -23.52
N ALA A 341 0.22 48.88 -24.61
CA ALA A 341 0.33 48.40 -25.98
C ALA A 341 1.76 48.54 -26.52
N LEU A 342 2.22 47.53 -27.27
CA LEU A 342 3.54 47.50 -27.89
C LEU A 342 3.48 48.15 -29.29
N THR A 343 4.06 49.33 -29.46
CA THR A 343 3.94 50.13 -30.70
C THR A 343 4.93 49.73 -31.79
N SER A 344 6.13 49.29 -31.43
CA SER A 344 7.14 48.78 -32.35
C SER A 344 8.11 47.81 -31.67
N VAL A 345 8.83 47.03 -32.48
CA VAL A 345 9.99 46.21 -32.06
C VAL A 345 11.09 46.38 -33.10
N GLY A 346 12.31 46.71 -32.69
CA GLY A 346 13.45 46.88 -33.62
C GLY A 346 13.21 47.90 -34.73
N GLY A 347 12.47 48.99 -34.44
CA GLY A 347 12.08 50.01 -35.41
C GLY A 347 10.90 49.64 -36.33
N VAL A 348 10.42 48.40 -36.33
CA VAL A 348 9.25 47.97 -37.12
C VAL A 348 7.96 48.22 -36.34
N ALA A 349 7.06 49.03 -36.90
CA ALA A 349 5.76 49.31 -36.31
C ALA A 349 4.84 48.09 -36.37
N VAL A 350 4.19 47.76 -35.24
CA VAL A 350 3.23 46.64 -35.15
C VAL A 350 1.84 47.15 -35.58
N PRO A 351 1.09 46.44 -36.45
CA PRO A 351 -0.24 46.88 -36.87
C PRO A 351 -1.22 46.91 -35.68
N VAL A 352 -1.93 48.04 -35.53
CA VAL A 352 -2.81 48.29 -34.38
C VAL A 352 -4.11 47.50 -34.48
N GLY A 353 -4.25 46.47 -33.64
CA GLY A 353 -5.45 45.67 -33.46
C GLY A 353 -6.07 45.86 -32.07
N ALA A 354 -7.34 46.27 -32.04
CA ALA A 354 -8.26 46.45 -30.90
C ALA A 354 -7.77 46.10 -29.47
N VAL A 355 -7.67 47.11 -28.60
CA VAL A 355 -7.58 46.93 -27.14
C VAL A 355 -8.98 46.62 -26.60
N LEU A 356 -9.24 45.37 -26.20
CA LEU A 356 -10.46 44.98 -25.48
C LEU A 356 -10.33 45.29 -23.98
N GLY A 357 -10.48 46.57 -23.64
CA GLY A 357 -10.41 47.08 -22.27
C GLY A 357 -11.75 47.24 -21.55
N GLU A 358 -12.73 46.34 -21.76
CA GLU A 358 -14.08 46.53 -21.22
C GLU A 358 -14.85 45.21 -20.91
N LEU A 359 -14.29 44.36 -20.04
CA LEU A 359 -15.02 43.24 -19.44
C LEU A 359 -14.67 43.08 -17.95
N GLY A 360 -15.46 43.71 -17.08
CA GLY A 360 -15.40 43.54 -15.63
C GLY A 360 -16.02 42.21 -15.19
N VAL A 361 -15.38 41.09 -15.52
CA VAL A 361 -15.80 39.75 -15.09
C VAL A 361 -15.27 39.48 -13.69
N GLU A 362 -16.13 39.60 -12.68
CA GLU A 362 -15.86 39.00 -11.37
C GLU A 362 -15.77 37.48 -11.52
N LEU A 363 -14.75 36.86 -10.91
CA LEU A 363 -14.67 35.40 -10.85
C LEU A 363 -15.94 34.84 -10.18
N PRO A 364 -16.60 33.81 -10.75
CA PRO A 364 -17.75 33.19 -10.11
C PRO A 364 -17.40 32.80 -8.66
N PRO A 365 -18.27 33.09 -7.66
CA PRO A 365 -17.93 32.86 -6.26
C PRO A 365 -17.43 31.44 -5.96
N ALA A 366 -17.99 30.43 -6.63
CA ALA A 366 -17.56 29.04 -6.51
C ALA A 366 -16.10 28.79 -6.96
N GLU A 367 -15.58 29.50 -7.96
CA GLU A 367 -14.17 29.39 -8.38
C GLU A 367 -13.23 30.14 -7.42
N ALA A 368 -13.68 31.29 -6.90
CA ALA A 368 -12.95 32.02 -5.86
C ALA A 368 -12.86 31.21 -4.55
N ASP A 369 -13.96 30.57 -4.14
CA ASP A 369 -14.00 29.72 -2.95
C ASP A 369 -13.29 28.37 -3.15
N ALA A 370 -13.30 27.79 -4.36
CA ALA A 370 -12.46 26.61 -4.68
C ALA A 370 -10.96 26.93 -4.62
N LEU A 371 -10.54 28.10 -5.11
CA LEU A 371 -9.16 28.59 -4.96
C LEU A 371 -8.80 28.86 -3.49
N ARG A 372 -9.72 29.44 -2.71
CA ARG A 372 -9.58 29.63 -1.26
C ARG A 372 -9.41 28.29 -0.55
N ALA A 373 -10.28 27.31 -0.78
CA ALA A 373 -10.23 26.00 -0.13
C ALA A 373 -8.94 25.21 -0.49
N ARG A 374 -8.48 25.29 -1.74
CA ARG A 374 -7.18 24.72 -2.16
C ARG A 374 -6.00 25.38 -1.44
N TYR A 375 -6.05 26.71 -1.28
CA TYR A 375 -5.04 27.46 -0.52
C TYR A 375 -5.09 27.12 0.98
N GLU A 376 -6.28 27.05 1.58
CA GLU A 376 -6.47 26.65 2.98
C GLU A 376 -5.96 25.23 3.24
N ALA A 377 -6.15 24.29 2.31
CA ALA A 377 -5.55 22.95 2.39
C ALA A 377 -4.01 22.97 2.25
N ALA A 378 -3.44 23.83 1.39
CA ALA A 378 -2.00 23.99 1.26
C ALA A 378 -1.37 24.66 2.50
N VAL A 379 -2.09 25.58 3.16
CA VAL A 379 -1.70 26.22 4.42
C VAL A 379 -1.88 25.26 5.61
N ALA A 380 -2.92 24.43 5.64
CA ALA A 380 -3.13 23.44 6.71
C ALA A 380 -2.02 22.37 6.76
N LEU A 381 -1.33 22.11 5.65
CA LEU A 381 -0.12 21.28 5.58
C LEU A 381 1.15 21.98 6.13
N CYS A 382 1.06 23.26 6.46
CA CYS A 382 2.15 24.09 6.99
C CYS A 382 1.73 24.70 8.34
N GLU A 383 1.96 23.98 9.44
CA GLU A 383 1.56 24.41 10.80
C GLU A 383 1.96 25.87 11.12
N LEU A 384 0.98 26.78 11.11
CA LEU A 384 1.11 28.20 11.44
C LEU A 384 0.18 28.58 12.61
N PRO A 385 0.58 29.48 13.53
CA PRO A 385 -0.29 29.98 14.59
C PRO A 385 -1.32 31.01 14.08
N ASP A 386 -2.55 30.95 14.60
CA ASP A 386 -3.76 31.61 14.04
C ASP A 386 -3.80 33.15 13.96
N LEU A 387 -2.73 33.87 14.34
CA LEU A 387 -2.70 35.34 14.44
C LEU A 387 -2.06 36.05 13.24
N ALA A 388 -1.41 35.34 12.31
CA ALA A 388 -0.75 35.94 11.14
C ALA A 388 -1.68 36.14 9.92
N PHE A 389 -2.81 35.42 9.85
CA PHE A 389 -3.68 35.26 8.67
C PHE A 389 -4.05 36.54 7.90
N ALA A 390 -4.23 37.67 8.58
CA ALA A 390 -4.60 38.94 7.93
C ALA A 390 -3.41 39.65 7.23
N GLN A 391 -2.16 39.33 7.60
CA GLN A 391 -0.95 39.99 7.09
C GLN A 391 -0.24 39.17 6.01
N ASP A 392 -0.20 37.84 6.14
CA ASP A 392 0.33 36.97 5.08
C ASP A 392 -0.51 37.11 3.80
N ALA A 393 -1.82 37.26 3.97
CA ALA A 393 -2.74 37.61 2.89
C ALA A 393 -2.38 38.94 2.21
N PHE A 394 -1.77 39.93 2.88
CA PHE A 394 -1.31 41.17 2.24
C PHE A 394 -0.04 40.94 1.41
N LEU A 395 0.92 40.16 1.92
CA LEU A 395 2.14 39.82 1.18
C LEU A 395 1.81 38.99 -0.07
N ILE A 396 0.99 37.95 0.08
CA ILE A 396 0.52 37.08 -1.00
C ILE A 396 -0.35 37.85 -2.00
N ASN A 397 -1.26 38.72 -1.55
CA ASN A 397 -2.00 39.58 -2.50
C ASN A 397 -1.07 40.55 -3.23
N THR A 398 0.01 41.03 -2.61
CA THR A 398 1.01 41.88 -3.30
C THR A 398 1.75 41.10 -4.38
N VAL A 399 2.22 39.88 -4.09
CA VAL A 399 2.83 38.97 -5.09
C VAL A 399 1.85 38.58 -6.19
N LEU A 400 0.57 38.40 -5.87
CA LEU A 400 -0.50 38.09 -6.83
C LEU A 400 -1.04 39.34 -7.56
N GLY A 401 -0.48 40.54 -7.36
CA GLY A 401 -0.94 41.79 -7.99
C GLY A 401 -2.30 42.31 -7.47
N ARG A 402 -2.90 41.63 -6.49
CA ARG A 402 -4.14 41.98 -5.80
C ARG A 402 -3.92 43.02 -4.69
N THR A 403 -2.99 43.96 -4.86
CA THR A 403 -2.78 45.05 -3.90
C THR A 403 -4.09 45.82 -3.73
N VAL A 404 -4.60 45.91 -2.50
CA VAL A 404 -5.82 46.68 -2.20
C VAL A 404 -5.60 48.12 -2.64
N GLN A 405 -6.24 48.53 -3.74
CA GLN A 405 -6.11 49.89 -4.27
C GLN A 405 -6.63 50.86 -3.22
N ILE A 406 -5.74 51.72 -2.71
CA ILE A 406 -6.06 52.64 -1.64
C ILE A 406 -6.99 53.71 -2.19
N ASN A 407 -8.20 53.79 -1.65
CA ASN A 407 -9.17 54.80 -2.03
C ASN A 407 -8.76 56.14 -1.40
N GLU A 408 -7.91 56.89 -2.09
CA GLU A 408 -7.36 58.20 -1.66
C GLU A 408 -8.44 59.19 -1.19
N ARG A 409 -9.69 59.08 -1.70
CA ARG A 409 -10.83 59.90 -1.27
C ARG A 409 -11.18 59.72 0.22
N LEU A 410 -10.78 58.60 0.82
CA LEU A 410 -11.03 58.27 2.24
C LEU A 410 -9.93 58.80 3.19
N LEU A 411 -8.79 59.28 2.66
CA LEU A 411 -7.72 59.85 3.49
C LEU A 411 -8.19 61.11 4.22
N GLY A 412 -8.89 62.02 3.54
CA GLY A 412 -9.45 63.23 4.15
C GLY A 412 -10.43 62.94 5.29
N PRO A 413 -11.46 62.08 5.10
CA PRO A 413 -12.35 61.61 6.16
C PRO A 413 -11.63 60.92 7.33
N LEU A 414 -10.60 60.09 7.06
CA LEU A 414 -9.82 59.43 8.10
C LEU A 414 -8.96 60.44 8.89
N GLU A 415 -8.33 61.39 8.21
CA GLU A 415 -7.57 62.47 8.83
C GLU A 415 -8.48 63.36 9.69
N ALA A 416 -9.67 63.74 9.18
CA ALA A 416 -10.65 64.52 9.93
C ALA A 416 -11.15 63.81 11.20
N ARG A 417 -11.33 62.48 11.15
CA ARG A 417 -11.61 61.65 12.35
C ARG A 417 -10.44 61.63 13.35
N LEU A 418 -9.20 61.69 12.87
CA LEU A 418 -7.97 61.65 13.68
C LEU A 418 -7.46 63.03 14.11
N ALA A 419 -7.99 64.13 13.57
CA ALA A 419 -7.63 65.51 13.90
C ALA A 419 -7.90 65.90 15.38
N LYS A 420 -8.64 65.06 16.13
CA LYS A 420 -8.80 65.18 17.59
C LYS A 420 -7.60 64.68 18.40
N SER A 421 -6.62 64.02 17.77
CA SER A 421 -5.39 63.58 18.43
C SER A 421 -4.35 64.70 18.49
N LYS A 422 -3.49 64.69 19.53
CA LYS A 422 -2.48 65.75 19.76
C LYS A 422 -1.35 65.78 18.70
N THR A 423 -1.23 64.75 17.87
CA THR A 423 -0.17 64.57 16.88
C THR A 423 -0.78 64.26 15.53
N ARG A 424 -0.69 65.19 14.58
CA ARG A 424 -1.19 64.97 13.20
C ARG A 424 -0.47 63.77 12.58
N PRO A 425 -1.17 62.70 12.16
CA PRO A 425 -0.51 61.49 11.63
C PRO A 425 0.10 61.74 10.25
N LYS A 426 1.27 61.13 9.97
CA LYS A 426 1.86 61.10 8.61
C LYS A 426 0.86 60.45 7.64
N ALA A 427 0.69 61.01 6.45
CA ALA A 427 -0.26 60.53 5.43
C ALA A 427 -0.05 59.04 5.06
N GLU A 428 1.19 58.55 5.12
CA GLU A 428 1.53 57.15 4.87
C GLU A 428 0.99 56.21 5.96
N THR A 429 0.95 56.64 7.22
CA THR A 429 0.31 55.85 8.30
C THR A 429 -1.21 55.80 8.13
N LEU A 430 -1.82 56.78 7.44
CA LEU A 430 -3.24 56.76 7.06
C LEU A 430 -3.49 55.84 5.86
N ARG A 431 -2.67 55.94 4.80
CA ARG A 431 -2.70 55.04 3.63
C ARG A 431 -2.54 53.57 4.06
N THR A 432 -1.58 53.28 4.93
CA THR A 432 -1.35 51.91 5.44
C THR A 432 -2.52 51.41 6.29
N ALA A 433 -3.15 52.28 7.08
CA ALA A 433 -4.34 51.92 7.85
C ALA A 433 -5.57 51.67 6.96
N LEU A 434 -5.75 52.43 5.87
CA LEU A 434 -6.79 52.16 4.86
C LEU A 434 -6.54 50.84 4.12
N ALA A 435 -5.30 50.57 3.70
CA ALA A 435 -4.96 49.32 3.01
C ALA A 435 -5.27 48.08 3.86
N LEU A 436 -4.84 48.06 5.12
CA LEU A 436 -5.13 46.97 6.06
C LEU A 436 -6.58 46.95 6.54
N GLY A 437 -7.26 48.09 6.53
CA GLY A 437 -8.70 48.20 6.78
C GLY A 437 -9.57 47.78 5.59
N GLY A 438 -9.01 47.34 4.46
CA GLY A 438 -9.77 47.00 3.25
C GLY A 438 -10.52 48.20 2.65
N ASN A 439 -9.99 49.42 2.83
CA ASN A 439 -10.65 50.71 2.62
C ASN A 439 -11.85 51.03 3.55
N ASP A 440 -12.15 50.23 4.58
CA ASP A 440 -13.15 50.60 5.59
C ASP A 440 -12.62 51.67 6.56
N LEU A 441 -13.41 52.75 6.74
CA LEU A 441 -13.03 53.92 7.54
C LEU A 441 -13.03 53.68 9.06
N ASP A 442 -13.78 52.69 9.55
CA ASP A 442 -13.88 52.34 10.97
C ASP A 442 -12.87 51.25 11.35
N ALA A 443 -12.53 50.34 10.44
CA ALA A 443 -11.38 49.43 10.54
C ALA A 443 -10.07 50.22 10.51
N ALA A 444 -9.86 51.08 9.50
CA ALA A 444 -8.66 51.91 9.40
C ALA A 444 -8.46 52.83 10.63
N TYR A 445 -9.55 53.38 11.17
CA TYR A 445 -9.48 54.17 12.41
C TYR A 445 -9.08 53.31 13.62
N ARG A 446 -9.68 52.13 13.81
CA ARG A 446 -9.31 51.19 14.89
C ARG A 446 -7.85 50.75 14.80
N ILE A 447 -7.42 50.29 13.61
CA ILE A 447 -6.03 49.91 13.32
C ILE A 447 -5.09 51.07 13.66
N ARG A 448 -5.40 52.32 13.24
CA ARG A 448 -4.51 53.46 13.55
C ARG A 448 -4.43 53.79 15.04
N GLN A 449 -5.51 53.57 15.81
CA GLN A 449 -5.54 53.75 17.27
C GLN A 449 -4.80 52.63 18.01
N GLU A 450 -4.92 51.38 17.58
CA GLU A 450 -4.19 50.24 18.16
C GLU A 450 -2.68 50.33 17.89
N ARG A 451 -2.31 50.75 16.67
CA ARG A 451 -0.94 51.15 16.33
C ARG A 451 -0.43 52.26 17.25
N LEU A 452 -1.21 53.33 17.45
CA LEU A 452 -0.82 54.45 18.34
C LEU A 452 -0.59 53.99 19.79
N LYS A 453 -1.50 53.17 20.34
CA LYS A 453 -1.36 52.56 21.68
C LYS A 453 -0.09 51.70 21.79
N SER A 454 0.29 51.00 20.72
CA SER A 454 1.49 50.16 20.70
C SER A 454 2.77 51.00 20.74
N VAL A 455 2.81 52.13 20.02
CA VAL A 455 3.91 53.12 20.13
C VAL A 455 3.97 53.72 21.54
N ASP A 456 2.84 54.12 22.12
CA ASP A 456 2.80 54.66 23.49
C ASP A 456 3.28 53.63 24.53
N LYS A 457 2.90 52.36 24.39
CA LYS A 457 3.45 51.25 25.20
C LYS A 457 4.97 51.13 25.01
N LEU A 458 5.45 51.11 23.76
CA LEU A 458 6.87 50.90 23.45
C LEU A 458 7.75 52.03 24.00
N VAL A 459 7.37 53.30 23.76
CA VAL A 459 8.05 54.50 24.31
C VAL A 459 8.08 54.47 25.84
N SER A 460 6.97 54.06 26.47
CA SER A 460 6.86 53.96 27.94
C SER A 460 7.76 52.86 28.51
N ALA A 461 7.76 51.67 27.90
CA ALA A 461 8.61 50.55 28.30
C ALA A 461 10.10 50.85 28.07
N ARG A 462 10.44 51.58 27.00
CA ARG A 462 11.77 52.13 26.72
C ARG A 462 12.14 53.34 27.59
N LYS A 463 11.28 53.77 28.53
CA LYS A 463 11.54 54.86 29.50
C LYS A 463 12.02 56.18 28.86
N GLY A 464 11.65 56.43 27.60
CA GLY A 464 12.11 57.59 26.83
C GLY A 464 13.50 57.50 26.19
N TYR A 465 14.22 56.36 26.28
CA TYR A 465 15.51 56.16 25.60
C TYR A 465 15.41 56.04 24.07
N SER A 466 14.20 55.89 23.53
CA SER A 466 13.91 55.80 22.10
C SER A 466 12.85 56.85 21.75
N THR A 467 13.03 57.58 20.64
CA THR A 467 12.06 58.61 20.21
C THR A 467 10.75 57.96 19.77
N ARG A 468 9.64 58.73 19.80
CA ARG A 468 8.33 58.24 19.35
C ARG A 468 8.35 57.78 17.89
N GLU A 469 9.11 58.49 17.05
CA GLU A 469 9.28 58.20 15.62
C GLU A 469 10.06 56.91 15.42
N HIS A 470 11.24 56.75 16.04
CA HIS A 470 12.01 55.51 15.98
C HIS A 470 11.25 54.29 16.57
N CYS A 471 10.33 54.51 17.52
CA CYS A 471 9.40 53.46 17.98
C CYS A 471 8.29 53.14 16.95
N ASP A 472 7.75 54.13 16.24
CA ASP A 472 6.76 53.95 15.16
C ASP A 472 7.41 53.23 13.96
N ASP A 473 8.66 53.58 13.63
CA ASP A 473 9.47 52.95 12.57
C ASP A 473 9.77 51.48 12.90
N VAL A 474 10.32 51.20 14.09
CA VAL A 474 10.66 49.81 14.49
C VAL A 474 9.41 48.96 14.71
N LEU A 475 8.28 49.51 15.17
CA LEU A 475 7.00 48.79 15.18
C LEU A 475 6.49 48.53 13.76
N SER A 476 6.57 49.50 12.85
CA SER A 476 6.12 49.31 11.47
C SER A 476 6.93 48.25 10.74
N PHE A 477 8.23 48.20 11.01
CA PHE A 477 9.15 47.15 10.56
C PHE A 477 8.87 45.79 11.25
N CYS A 478 8.58 45.76 12.55
CA CYS A 478 8.22 44.54 13.28
C CYS A 478 6.74 44.12 13.11
N HIS A 479 6.06 44.51 12.03
CA HIS A 479 4.64 44.22 11.77
C HIS A 479 3.67 44.50 12.94
N TRP A 480 4.06 45.44 13.82
CA TRP A 480 3.39 45.88 15.05
C TRP A 480 3.38 44.86 16.20
N ASP A 481 4.22 43.82 16.13
CA ASP A 481 4.60 43.01 17.28
C ASP A 481 5.40 43.86 18.28
N LEU A 482 4.83 44.04 19.48
CA LEU A 482 5.40 44.85 20.54
C LEU A 482 6.62 44.18 21.21
N ASP A 483 6.65 42.86 21.30
CA ASP A 483 7.73 42.10 21.90
C ASP A 483 8.95 42.05 20.97
N ALA A 484 8.73 41.84 19.68
CA ALA A 484 9.78 41.92 18.66
C ALA A 484 10.38 43.34 18.59
N ALA A 485 9.54 44.38 18.59
CA ALA A 485 10.00 45.76 18.62
C ALA A 485 10.74 46.13 19.92
N LEU A 486 10.26 45.65 21.08
CA LEU A 486 10.97 45.77 22.37
C LEU A 486 12.34 45.10 22.32
N PHE A 487 12.40 43.90 21.75
CA PHE A 487 13.63 43.12 21.61
C PHE A 487 14.64 43.84 20.71
N VAL A 488 14.23 44.30 19.52
CA VAL A 488 15.08 45.01 18.57
C VAL A 488 15.63 46.30 19.18
N LEU A 489 14.78 47.17 19.75
CA LEU A 489 15.25 48.40 20.41
C LEU A 489 16.19 48.14 21.59
N SER A 490 16.07 46.98 22.25
CA SER A 490 16.91 46.62 23.41
C SER A 490 18.22 45.94 23.05
N ASN A 491 18.35 45.45 21.81
CA ASN A 491 19.51 44.68 21.34
C ASN A 491 20.06 45.17 19.99
N GLU A 492 19.73 46.39 19.57
CA GLU A 492 19.89 46.94 18.21
C GLU A 492 21.27 46.64 17.56
N ALA A 493 22.37 46.86 18.29
CA ALA A 493 23.71 46.58 17.79
C ALA A 493 24.01 45.08 17.58
N ALA A 494 23.47 44.19 18.43
CA ALA A 494 23.60 42.75 18.30
C ALA A 494 22.66 42.19 17.22
N PHE A 495 21.48 42.77 17.08
CA PHE A 495 20.50 42.50 16.04
C PHE A 495 21.08 42.81 14.64
N GLU A 496 21.58 44.04 14.42
CA GLU A 496 22.20 44.42 13.15
C GLU A 496 23.48 43.61 12.84
N ALA A 497 24.24 43.20 13.87
CA ALA A 497 25.38 42.31 13.69
C ALA A 497 24.96 40.93 13.13
N THR A 498 23.89 40.33 13.66
CA THR A 498 23.33 39.06 13.16
C THR A 498 22.78 39.20 11.75
N VAL A 499 21.98 40.24 11.48
CA VAL A 499 21.45 40.56 10.14
C VAL A 499 22.60 40.66 9.13
N ALA A 500 23.62 41.47 9.44
CA ALA A 500 24.78 41.63 8.59
C ALA A 500 25.63 40.35 8.47
N GLN A 501 25.60 39.45 9.45
CA GLN A 501 26.28 38.15 9.38
C GLN A 501 25.53 37.16 8.47
N ILE A 502 24.20 37.07 8.58
CA ILE A 502 23.38 36.21 7.71
C ILE A 502 23.43 36.72 6.28
N ALA A 503 23.29 38.03 6.07
CA ALA A 503 23.39 38.65 4.74
C ALA A 503 24.72 38.32 4.07
N ARG A 504 25.86 38.50 4.78
CA ARG A 504 27.19 38.12 4.27
C ARG A 504 27.31 36.63 3.99
N ARG A 505 26.80 35.75 4.86
CA ARG A 505 26.80 34.29 4.64
C ARG A 505 25.92 33.83 3.46
N ARG A 506 24.96 34.65 3.03
CA ARG A 506 24.05 34.37 1.90
C ARG A 506 24.42 35.12 0.62
N GLY A 507 25.52 35.89 0.59
CA GLY A 507 25.90 36.73 -0.54
C GLY A 507 25.12 38.05 -0.67
N LEU A 508 24.11 38.28 0.18
CA LEU A 508 23.21 39.45 0.23
C LEU A 508 23.89 40.72 0.79
N ALA A 509 25.23 40.76 0.84
CA ALA A 509 26.01 41.85 1.42
C ALA A 509 25.89 43.17 0.64
N SER A 510 25.49 43.08 -0.64
CA SER A 510 25.14 44.20 -1.52
C SER A 510 23.86 44.95 -1.11
N GLY A 511 23.00 44.34 -0.28
CA GLY A 511 21.62 44.79 -0.07
C GLY A 511 20.66 44.44 -1.21
N LEU A 512 21.17 43.91 -2.33
CA LEU A 512 20.41 43.48 -3.51
C LEU A 512 20.37 41.94 -3.57
N GLY A 513 19.18 41.37 -3.40
CA GLY A 513 18.95 39.92 -3.41
C GLY A 513 17.69 39.54 -2.62
N PHE A 514 17.41 38.24 -2.52
CA PHE A 514 16.28 37.72 -1.74
C PHE A 514 16.76 36.72 -0.65
N PRO A 515 16.27 36.81 0.61
CA PRO A 515 15.48 37.92 1.15
C PRO A 515 16.23 39.26 1.07
N SER A 516 15.49 40.35 0.92
CA SER A 516 16.03 41.70 1.07
C SER A 516 16.58 41.91 2.48
N ARG A 517 17.37 42.98 2.69
CA ARG A 517 17.89 43.27 4.04
C ARG A 517 16.77 43.45 5.06
N ASP A 518 15.65 44.07 4.69
CA ASP A 518 14.57 44.36 5.64
C ASP A 518 13.66 43.15 5.91
N GLU A 519 13.43 42.26 4.92
CA GLU A 519 12.83 40.94 5.17
C GLU A 519 13.72 40.08 6.09
N LEU A 520 15.05 40.12 5.87
CA LEU A 520 16.00 39.40 6.71
C LEU A 520 16.08 39.99 8.13
N ARG A 521 15.99 41.31 8.27
CA ARG A 521 15.82 41.98 9.58
C ARG A 521 14.56 41.47 10.27
N TRP A 522 13.43 41.42 9.57
CA TRP A 522 12.14 41.03 10.12
C TRP A 522 12.18 39.62 10.71
N GLU A 523 12.72 38.67 9.95
CA GLU A 523 12.87 37.28 10.42
C GLU A 523 13.84 37.15 11.60
N VAL A 524 14.89 37.97 11.68
CA VAL A 524 15.78 38.03 12.86
C VAL A 524 15.08 38.68 14.08
N ALA A 525 14.12 39.58 13.86
CA ALA A 525 13.34 40.22 14.92
C ALA A 525 12.31 39.26 15.53
N LEU A 526 11.52 38.57 14.68
CA LEU A 526 10.64 37.47 15.09
C LEU A 526 11.40 36.36 15.82
N ALA A 527 12.55 35.96 15.28
CA ALA A 527 13.41 34.94 15.88
C ALA A 527 14.11 35.40 17.18
N ARG A 528 13.90 36.63 17.65
CA ARG A 528 14.55 37.20 18.85
C ARG A 528 16.07 37.02 18.82
N ASN A 529 16.67 37.26 17.65
CA ASN A 529 18.09 37.07 17.31
C ASN A 529 18.61 35.63 17.23
N ASP A 530 17.76 34.58 17.28
CA ASP A 530 18.18 33.22 16.88
C ASP A 530 18.42 33.17 15.37
N GLN A 531 19.69 33.24 14.99
CA GLN A 531 20.17 33.09 13.62
C GLN A 531 19.66 31.80 12.94
N ALA A 532 19.52 30.70 13.67
CA ALA A 532 19.06 29.43 13.12
C ALA A 532 17.54 29.46 12.88
N ALA A 533 16.74 30.03 13.78
CA ALA A 533 15.30 30.20 13.55
C ALA A 533 15.01 31.16 12.39
N ALA A 534 15.69 32.31 12.33
CA ALA A 534 15.54 33.26 11.22
C ALA A 534 15.87 32.62 9.86
N ILE A 535 16.98 31.86 9.78
CA ILE A 535 17.33 31.13 8.55
C ILE A 535 16.29 30.03 8.22
N ARG A 536 15.76 29.31 9.21
CA ARG A 536 14.69 28.31 9.01
C ARG A 536 13.36 28.94 8.58
N ALA A 537 13.06 30.18 8.99
CA ALA A 537 11.85 30.89 8.56
C ALA A 537 11.99 31.40 7.12
N VAL A 538 13.07 32.14 6.82
CA VAL A 538 13.45 32.56 5.45
C VAL A 538 13.42 31.38 4.46
N MET A 539 14.00 30.23 4.81
CA MET A 539 14.01 29.08 3.90
C MET A 539 12.63 28.42 3.73
N ARG A 540 11.72 28.52 4.72
CA ARG A 540 10.34 28.05 4.57
C ARG A 540 9.50 28.99 3.73
N GLN A 541 9.61 30.31 3.93
CA GLN A 541 8.98 31.31 3.05
C GLN A 541 9.43 31.09 1.59
N TRP A 542 10.75 30.97 1.35
CA TRP A 542 11.29 30.73 0.01
C TRP A 542 10.80 29.41 -0.61
N GLN A 543 10.65 28.33 0.18
CA GLN A 543 10.04 27.08 -0.29
C GLN A 543 8.57 27.23 -0.67
N ILE A 544 7.79 28.02 0.09
CA ILE A 544 6.39 28.33 -0.24
C ILE A 544 6.32 29.15 -1.53
N GLU A 545 7.14 30.19 -1.67
CA GLU A 545 7.18 31.02 -2.89
C GLU A 545 7.60 30.22 -4.13
N VAL A 546 8.65 29.40 -4.05
CA VAL A 546 9.08 28.53 -5.16
C VAL A 546 8.00 27.50 -5.50
N ARG A 547 7.27 26.98 -4.51
CA ARG A 547 6.11 26.11 -4.76
C ARG A 547 4.98 26.85 -5.46
N MET A 548 4.62 28.06 -5.01
CA MET A 548 3.61 28.90 -5.66
C MET A 548 4.00 29.27 -7.09
N MET A 549 5.26 29.64 -7.34
CA MET A 549 5.77 29.90 -8.70
C MET A 549 5.69 28.65 -9.57
N ARG A 550 6.05 27.47 -9.03
CA ARG A 550 5.93 26.19 -9.75
C ARG A 550 4.48 25.83 -10.07
N GLU A 551 3.55 26.08 -9.15
CA GLU A 551 2.11 25.87 -9.37
C GLU A 551 1.56 26.86 -10.42
N ILE A 552 1.92 28.16 -10.35
CA ILE A 552 1.56 29.16 -11.37
C ILE A 552 2.09 28.74 -12.76
N VAL A 553 3.35 28.33 -12.88
CA VAL A 553 3.93 27.86 -14.16
C VAL A 553 3.27 26.56 -14.64
N ARG A 554 2.91 25.64 -13.73
CA ARG A 554 2.22 24.39 -14.06
C ARG A 554 0.78 24.61 -14.56
N TYR A 555 0.10 25.65 -14.06
CA TYR A 555 -1.29 25.95 -14.42
C TYR A 555 -1.45 27.02 -15.50
N ALA A 556 -0.40 27.77 -15.88
CA ALA A 556 -0.45 28.69 -17.01
C ALA A 556 -0.97 28.05 -18.33
N PRO A 557 -0.67 26.78 -18.68
CA PRO A 557 -1.28 26.13 -19.84
C PRO A 557 -2.79 25.90 -19.72
N VAL A 558 -3.34 25.77 -18.50
CA VAL A 558 -4.81 25.71 -18.30
C VAL A 558 -5.44 27.02 -18.74
N ASP A 559 -4.84 28.15 -18.36
CA ASP A 559 -5.34 29.48 -18.72
C ASP A 559 -5.15 29.78 -20.21
N GLU A 560 -4.05 29.34 -20.84
CA GLU A 560 -3.89 29.40 -22.31
C GLU A 560 -4.93 28.53 -23.04
N LEU A 561 -5.17 27.28 -22.60
CA LEU A 561 -6.19 26.39 -23.16
C LEU A 561 -7.60 26.96 -23.02
N LEU A 562 -7.96 27.45 -21.83
CA LEU A 562 -9.28 28.06 -21.59
C LEU A 562 -9.48 29.32 -22.44
N HIS A 563 -8.44 30.11 -22.69
CA HIS A 563 -8.54 31.29 -23.57
C HIS A 563 -8.59 30.97 -25.07
N ALA A 564 -8.09 29.81 -25.49
CA ALA A 564 -8.23 29.33 -26.88
C ALA A 564 -9.67 28.86 -27.21
N MET A 565 -10.49 28.55 -26.21
CA MET A 565 -11.85 28.02 -26.42
C MET A 565 -12.94 29.10 -26.44
N GLU A 566 -13.90 28.96 -27.35
CA GLU A 566 -15.09 29.80 -27.43
C GLU A 566 -15.97 29.67 -26.17
N SER A 567 -16.49 30.79 -25.68
CA SER A 567 -17.11 30.90 -24.35
C SER A 567 -18.34 30.00 -24.11
N ARG A 568 -19.01 29.55 -25.18
CA ARG A 568 -20.18 28.67 -25.09
C ARG A 568 -19.83 27.21 -24.81
N ASP A 569 -18.65 26.76 -25.26
CA ASP A 569 -18.20 25.36 -25.17
C ASP A 569 -17.00 25.21 -24.21
N ARG A 570 -16.71 26.25 -23.42
CA ARG A 570 -15.59 26.32 -22.48
C ARG A 570 -15.82 25.34 -21.31
N PRO A 571 -14.94 24.36 -21.07
CA PRO A 571 -15.03 23.47 -19.90
C PRO A 571 -14.75 24.25 -18.59
N PRO A 572 -15.22 23.74 -17.43
CA PRO A 572 -14.78 24.25 -16.13
C PRO A 572 -13.27 24.13 -15.95
N ARG A 573 -12.62 25.08 -15.27
CA ARG A 573 -11.16 25.07 -15.04
C ARG A 573 -10.66 23.73 -14.48
N ALA A 574 -11.35 23.21 -13.46
CA ALA A 574 -11.01 21.95 -12.80
C ALA A 574 -11.03 20.73 -13.74
N HIS A 575 -11.80 20.78 -14.83
CA HIS A 575 -11.87 19.72 -15.83
C HIS A 575 -10.63 19.69 -16.72
N VAL A 576 -10.17 20.86 -17.17
CA VAL A 576 -8.91 21.00 -17.94
C VAL A 576 -7.70 20.62 -17.08
N GLU A 577 -7.72 20.99 -15.79
CA GLU A 577 -6.71 20.55 -14.81
C GLU A 577 -6.69 19.01 -14.64
N ALA A 578 -7.86 18.36 -14.62
CA ALA A 578 -7.97 16.91 -14.54
C ALA A 578 -7.47 16.21 -15.81
N LEU A 579 -7.86 16.69 -17.00
CA LEU A 579 -7.41 16.16 -18.30
C LEU A 579 -5.89 16.29 -18.46
N LEU A 580 -5.31 17.47 -18.17
CA LEU A 580 -3.85 17.62 -18.18
C LEU A 580 -3.18 16.69 -17.18
N SER A 581 -3.76 16.49 -15.99
CA SER A 581 -3.16 15.58 -15.01
C SER A 581 -3.29 14.09 -15.37
N ALA A 582 -4.32 13.70 -16.12
CA ALA A 582 -4.48 12.34 -16.66
C ALA A 582 -3.53 12.07 -17.84
N HIS A 583 -3.31 13.06 -18.70
CA HIS A 583 -2.51 12.95 -19.92
C HIS A 583 -1.10 13.57 -19.77
N GLY A 584 -0.46 13.39 -18.60
CA GLY A 584 0.96 13.70 -18.40
C GLY A 584 1.38 15.18 -18.56
N PHE A 585 0.42 16.11 -18.53
CA PHE A 585 0.55 17.53 -18.88
C PHE A 585 0.87 17.79 -20.37
N ASP A 586 0.49 16.89 -21.28
CA ASP A 586 0.49 17.15 -22.72
C ASP A 586 -0.59 18.17 -23.09
N VAL A 587 -0.15 19.42 -23.27
CA VAL A 587 -1.00 20.56 -23.65
C VAL A 587 -1.54 20.42 -25.07
N ALA A 588 -0.80 19.78 -25.98
CA ALA A 588 -1.22 19.61 -27.37
C ALA A 588 -2.31 18.53 -27.51
N PHE A 589 -2.14 17.39 -26.83
CA PHE A 589 -3.16 16.35 -26.73
C PHE A 589 -4.47 16.90 -26.13
N VAL A 590 -4.38 17.63 -25.00
CA VAL A 590 -5.57 18.18 -24.35
C VAL A 590 -6.20 19.31 -25.17
N ALA A 591 -5.43 20.12 -25.89
CA ALA A 591 -5.98 21.08 -26.85
C ALA A 591 -6.81 20.39 -27.95
N HIS A 592 -6.27 19.33 -28.55
CA HIS A 592 -6.94 18.56 -29.61
C HIS A 592 -8.22 17.89 -29.08
N LEU A 593 -8.14 17.23 -27.92
CA LEU A 593 -9.28 16.58 -27.26
C LEU A 593 -10.41 17.58 -26.95
N LEU A 594 -10.08 18.75 -26.41
CA LEU A 594 -11.06 19.78 -26.08
C LEU A 594 -11.67 20.44 -27.34
N SER A 595 -10.89 20.58 -28.41
CA SER A 595 -11.31 21.10 -29.72
C SER A 595 -12.33 20.17 -30.39
N ASP A 596 -11.93 18.92 -30.62
CA ASP A 596 -12.75 17.91 -31.30
C ASP A 596 -14.03 17.64 -30.50
N THR A 597 -13.93 17.58 -29.17
CA THR A 597 -15.10 17.47 -28.29
C THR A 597 -16.06 18.64 -28.47
N ALA A 598 -15.58 19.88 -28.54
CA ALA A 598 -16.44 21.05 -28.77
C ALA A 598 -17.05 21.04 -30.19
N PHE A 599 -16.36 20.52 -31.19
CA PHE A 599 -16.91 20.34 -32.54
C PHE A 599 -17.97 19.24 -32.59
N ILE A 600 -17.71 18.08 -31.99
CA ILE A 600 -18.63 16.94 -31.91
C ILE A 600 -19.86 17.29 -31.07
N LEU A 601 -19.72 17.99 -29.95
CA LEU A 601 -20.86 18.48 -29.16
C LEU A 601 -21.77 19.38 -30.01
N ARG A 602 -21.19 20.33 -30.75
CA ARG A 602 -21.95 21.21 -31.67
C ARG A 602 -22.65 20.44 -32.80
N GLN A 603 -22.09 19.32 -33.28
CA GLN A 603 -22.81 18.41 -34.19
C GLN A 603 -23.84 17.51 -33.47
N ALA A 604 -23.68 17.29 -32.17
CA ALA A 604 -24.51 16.39 -31.36
C ALA A 604 -25.66 17.10 -30.62
N ASP A 605 -25.84 18.41 -30.78
CA ASP A 605 -27.03 19.14 -30.34
C ASP A 605 -28.32 18.54 -30.96
N GLU A 606 -28.30 18.14 -32.24
CA GLU A 606 -29.38 17.39 -32.90
C GLU A 606 -29.67 16.01 -32.24
N LEU A 607 -28.69 15.50 -31.49
CA LEU A 607 -28.73 14.19 -30.83
C LEU A 607 -29.16 14.29 -29.35
N GLY A 608 -29.48 15.50 -28.88
CA GLY A 608 -30.01 15.72 -27.53
C GLY A 608 -28.92 15.87 -26.47
N HIS A 609 -27.84 16.58 -26.80
CA HIS A 609 -26.77 17.01 -25.88
C HIS A 609 -26.15 15.85 -25.07
N PRO A 610 -25.31 15.00 -25.66
CA PRO A 610 -24.56 13.99 -24.91
C PRO A 610 -23.65 14.67 -23.86
N ALA A 611 -23.45 14.00 -22.73
CA ALA A 611 -22.55 14.50 -21.68
C ALA A 611 -21.11 14.63 -22.20
N ARG A 612 -20.46 15.76 -21.91
CA ARG A 612 -19.12 16.12 -22.40
C ARG A 612 -18.08 15.02 -22.16
N GLU A 613 -18.01 14.53 -20.92
CA GLU A 613 -17.09 13.46 -20.49
C GLU A 613 -17.21 12.22 -21.39
N ARG A 614 -18.44 11.81 -21.73
CA ARG A 614 -18.68 10.66 -22.63
C ARG A 614 -18.30 10.96 -24.08
N VAL A 615 -18.31 12.23 -24.52
CA VAL A 615 -17.78 12.60 -25.84
C VAL A 615 -16.25 12.53 -25.83
N GLU A 616 -15.59 13.02 -24.77
CA GLU A 616 -14.13 12.98 -24.62
C GLU A 616 -13.61 11.53 -24.54
N GLU A 617 -14.26 10.67 -23.74
CA GLU A 617 -13.99 9.22 -23.72
C GLU A 617 -14.06 8.60 -25.13
N LEU A 618 -15.10 8.95 -25.90
CA LEU A 618 -15.29 8.40 -27.24
C LEU A 618 -14.28 8.98 -28.24
N VAL A 619 -13.91 10.26 -28.14
CA VAL A 619 -12.85 10.87 -28.97
C VAL A 619 -11.52 10.13 -28.77
N VAL A 620 -11.15 9.83 -27.52
CA VAL A 620 -9.95 9.04 -27.20
C VAL A 620 -10.08 7.60 -27.70
N HIS A 621 -11.19 6.93 -27.41
CA HIS A 621 -11.46 5.55 -27.85
C HIS A 621 -11.44 5.40 -29.39
N PHE A 622 -11.90 6.41 -30.12
CA PHE A 622 -11.91 6.42 -31.58
C PHE A 622 -10.61 6.96 -32.22
N GLY A 623 -9.59 7.31 -31.42
CA GLY A 623 -8.33 7.86 -31.92
C GLY A 623 -8.54 9.16 -32.70
N PHE A 624 -9.32 10.09 -32.14
CA PHE A 624 -9.68 11.39 -32.72
C PHE A 624 -10.45 11.34 -34.06
N ALA A 625 -10.97 10.16 -34.44
CA ALA A 625 -11.79 10.01 -35.63
C ALA A 625 -13.23 10.53 -35.42
N GLU A 626 -13.41 11.86 -35.42
CA GLU A 626 -14.69 12.56 -35.14
C GLU A 626 -15.92 11.93 -35.81
N HIS A 627 -15.79 11.56 -37.09
CA HIS A 627 -16.88 10.97 -37.88
C HIS A 627 -17.36 9.63 -37.31
N LYS A 628 -16.49 8.84 -36.66
CA LYS A 628 -16.86 7.62 -35.95
C LYS A 628 -17.61 7.96 -34.67
N VAL A 629 -17.15 8.93 -33.89
CA VAL A 629 -17.82 9.42 -32.67
C VAL A 629 -19.25 9.89 -32.99
N VAL A 630 -19.41 10.73 -34.02
CA VAL A 630 -20.72 11.24 -34.46
C VAL A 630 -21.62 10.12 -35.00
N SER A 631 -21.06 9.15 -35.76
CA SER A 631 -21.80 7.98 -36.25
C SER A 631 -22.25 7.06 -35.13
N TYR A 632 -21.41 6.84 -34.11
CA TYR A 632 -21.71 6.08 -32.91
C TYR A 632 -22.85 6.72 -32.12
N LEU A 633 -22.74 8.01 -31.80
CA LEU A 633 -23.76 8.76 -31.07
C LEU A 633 -25.10 8.76 -31.82
N LYS A 634 -25.09 8.93 -33.15
CA LYS A 634 -26.29 8.81 -34.01
C LYS A 634 -26.89 7.41 -33.92
N SER A 635 -26.08 6.37 -34.02
CA SER A 635 -26.53 4.98 -33.98
C SER A 635 -27.10 4.59 -32.62
N ALA A 636 -26.43 4.95 -31.52
CA ALA A 636 -26.88 4.72 -30.15
C ALA A 636 -28.22 5.43 -29.87
N GLN A 637 -28.34 6.71 -30.26
CA GLN A 637 -29.57 7.47 -30.07
C GLN A 637 -30.75 6.90 -30.88
N LEU A 638 -30.51 6.42 -32.11
CA LEU A 638 -31.53 5.77 -32.93
C LEU A 638 -31.96 4.41 -32.38
N ILE A 639 -31.03 3.61 -31.83
CA ILE A 639 -31.35 2.34 -31.17
C ILE A 639 -32.13 2.58 -29.87
N TYR A 640 -31.74 3.58 -29.08
CA TYR A 640 -32.47 3.97 -27.87
C TYR A 640 -33.89 4.48 -28.17
N LYS A 641 -34.08 5.25 -29.26
CA LYS A 641 -35.41 5.59 -29.80
C LYS A 641 -36.18 4.35 -30.25
N ALA A 642 -35.51 3.36 -30.84
CA ALA A 642 -36.10 2.11 -31.31
C ALA A 642 -36.33 1.04 -30.20
N ARG A 643 -35.88 1.24 -28.96
CA ARG A 643 -35.80 0.18 -27.92
C ARG A 643 -37.09 -0.61 -27.67
N ARG A 644 -38.26 0.03 -27.82
CA ARG A 644 -39.59 -0.61 -27.76
C ARG A 644 -39.80 -1.72 -28.81
N GLN A 645 -39.07 -1.67 -29.93
CA GLN A 645 -39.10 -2.64 -31.03
C GLN A 645 -37.91 -3.64 -31.01
N VAL A 646 -37.08 -3.61 -29.97
CA VAL A 646 -35.81 -4.34 -29.89
C VAL A 646 -35.73 -5.24 -28.65
N GLY A 647 -36.46 -4.91 -27.57
CA GLY A 647 -36.51 -5.70 -26.34
C GLY A 647 -36.35 -4.89 -25.04
N TYR A 648 -36.37 -3.55 -25.13
CA TYR A 648 -35.92 -2.67 -24.06
C TYR A 648 -34.47 -2.93 -23.57
N PRO A 649 -33.47 -3.10 -24.46
CA PRO A 649 -32.08 -3.21 -24.04
C PRO A 649 -31.67 -1.99 -23.20
N SER A 650 -30.87 -2.26 -22.18
CA SER A 650 -30.19 -1.25 -21.38
C SER A 650 -29.21 -0.44 -22.23
N ARG A 651 -28.76 0.70 -21.70
CA ARG A 651 -27.75 1.52 -22.39
C ARG A 651 -26.45 0.77 -22.62
N VAL A 652 -25.98 -0.01 -21.63
CA VAL A 652 -24.73 -0.78 -21.71
C VAL A 652 -24.81 -1.85 -22.79
N GLU A 653 -25.94 -2.55 -22.93
CA GLU A 653 -26.16 -3.50 -24.03
C GLU A 653 -26.16 -2.83 -25.40
N ILE A 654 -26.81 -1.66 -25.56
CA ILE A 654 -26.82 -0.92 -26.83
C ILE A 654 -25.39 -0.53 -27.24
N GLU A 655 -24.59 -0.08 -26.29
CA GLU A 655 -23.20 0.32 -26.52
C GLU A 655 -22.33 -0.92 -26.85
N HIS A 656 -22.36 -1.99 -26.05
CA HIS A 656 -21.67 -3.26 -26.34
C HIS A 656 -22.02 -3.87 -27.72
N TYR A 657 -23.29 -3.83 -28.11
CA TYR A 657 -23.72 -4.33 -29.42
C TYR A 657 -23.37 -3.37 -30.57
N LEU A 658 -23.12 -2.09 -30.33
CA LEU A 658 -22.58 -1.19 -31.35
C LEU A 658 -21.09 -1.47 -31.56
N ASP A 659 -20.32 -1.62 -30.48
CA ASP A 659 -18.89 -1.99 -30.52
C ASP A 659 -18.69 -3.29 -31.31
N LYS A 660 -19.45 -4.35 -30.95
CA LYS A 660 -19.38 -5.67 -31.57
C LYS A 660 -19.67 -5.68 -33.08
N PHE A 661 -20.34 -4.67 -33.63
CA PHE A 661 -20.72 -4.59 -35.04
C PHE A 661 -20.07 -3.43 -35.79
N ASN A 662 -18.92 -2.92 -35.30
CA ASN A 662 -18.23 -1.77 -35.89
C ASN A 662 -19.20 -0.60 -36.17
N TYR A 663 -20.14 -0.42 -35.25
CA TYR A 663 -21.12 0.67 -35.24
C TYR A 663 -22.14 0.65 -36.39
N ASP A 664 -22.25 -0.45 -37.16
CA ASP A 664 -23.39 -0.66 -38.05
C ASP A 664 -24.67 -0.88 -37.23
N GLN A 665 -25.41 0.21 -37.08
CA GLN A 665 -26.75 0.25 -36.49
C GLN A 665 -27.68 -0.86 -37.01
N LYS A 666 -27.59 -1.23 -38.30
CA LYS A 666 -28.47 -2.25 -38.90
C LYS A 666 -28.06 -3.67 -38.49
N ALA A 667 -26.77 -3.96 -38.40
CA ALA A 667 -26.26 -5.22 -37.87
C ALA A 667 -26.56 -5.34 -36.36
N ALA A 668 -26.25 -4.30 -35.58
CA ALA A 668 -26.50 -4.27 -34.14
C ALA A 668 -27.98 -4.48 -33.79
N VAL A 669 -28.92 -3.78 -34.46
CA VAL A 669 -30.37 -3.97 -34.27
C VAL A 669 -30.84 -5.36 -34.72
N ARG A 670 -30.26 -5.92 -35.79
CA ARG A 670 -30.59 -7.27 -36.26
C ARG A 670 -30.16 -8.33 -35.24
N TYR A 671 -28.96 -8.20 -34.68
CA TYR A 671 -28.43 -9.12 -33.68
C TYR A 671 -29.17 -9.00 -32.36
N MET A 672 -29.41 -7.80 -31.83
CA MET A 672 -30.24 -7.59 -30.64
C MET A 672 -31.62 -8.24 -30.78
N ARG A 673 -32.30 -8.03 -31.93
CA ARG A 673 -33.59 -8.67 -32.21
C ARG A 673 -33.51 -10.19 -32.32
N ALA A 674 -32.36 -10.77 -32.63
CA ALA A 674 -32.16 -12.22 -32.60
C ALA A 674 -31.98 -12.70 -31.15
N VAL A 675 -31.09 -12.08 -30.38
CA VAL A 675 -30.83 -12.41 -28.96
C VAL A 675 -32.10 -12.30 -28.12
N PHE A 676 -32.81 -11.16 -28.17
CA PHE A 676 -34.04 -10.98 -27.39
C PHE A 676 -35.15 -11.98 -27.76
N ARG A 677 -35.22 -12.44 -29.02
CA ARG A 677 -36.17 -13.52 -29.43
C ARG A 677 -35.81 -14.90 -28.87
N PHE A 678 -34.53 -15.15 -28.58
CA PHE A 678 -34.08 -16.38 -27.94
C PHE A 678 -34.23 -16.32 -26.41
N VAL A 679 -33.95 -15.16 -25.79
CA VAL A 679 -33.99 -14.98 -24.33
C VAL A 679 -35.42 -14.82 -23.81
N ASP A 680 -36.29 -14.05 -24.48
CA ASP A 680 -37.71 -13.95 -24.15
C ASP A 680 -38.59 -14.02 -25.42
N PRO A 681 -39.10 -15.21 -25.79
CA PRO A 681 -39.83 -15.41 -27.04
C PRO A 681 -41.25 -14.81 -27.04
N GLN A 682 -41.72 -14.18 -25.96
CA GLN A 682 -42.94 -13.37 -25.97
C GLN A 682 -42.62 -11.91 -25.64
N PRO A 683 -43.06 -10.92 -26.45
CA PRO A 683 -42.97 -9.53 -26.05
C PRO A 683 -43.79 -9.35 -24.74
N PRO A 684 -43.26 -8.62 -23.73
CA PRO A 684 -43.86 -8.60 -22.40
C PRO A 684 -45.28 -8.04 -22.45
N ARG A 685 -46.26 -8.93 -22.27
CA ARG A 685 -47.67 -8.55 -22.11
C ARG A 685 -47.80 -7.70 -20.85
N GLU A 686 -48.41 -6.53 -20.97
CA GLU A 686 -48.65 -5.62 -19.86
C GLU A 686 -49.39 -6.32 -18.71
N ARG A 687 -48.65 -6.67 -17.65
CA ARG A 687 -49.23 -7.24 -16.42
C ARG A 687 -49.83 -6.10 -15.61
N SER A 688 -51.14 -5.88 -15.76
CA SER A 688 -51.89 -4.98 -14.90
C SER A 688 -51.75 -5.42 -13.43
N ALA A 689 -51.27 -4.51 -12.58
CA ALA A 689 -50.90 -4.83 -11.22
C ALA A 689 -52.14 -5.05 -10.32
N VAL A 690 -52.31 -6.28 -9.82
CA VAL A 690 -53.24 -6.61 -8.74
C VAL A 690 -52.48 -7.42 -7.68
N PRO A 691 -52.25 -6.87 -6.47
CA PRO A 691 -51.48 -7.56 -5.43
C PRO A 691 -52.31 -8.71 -4.82
N ARG A 692 -51.73 -9.92 -4.76
CA ARG A 692 -52.29 -11.03 -3.97
C ARG A 692 -51.89 -10.86 -2.51
N LYS A 693 -52.85 -11.03 -1.59
CA LYS A 693 -52.58 -11.08 -0.14
C LYS A 693 -52.00 -12.46 0.24
N ILE A 694 -50.97 -12.46 1.07
CA ILE A 694 -50.45 -13.65 1.76
C ILE A 694 -51.41 -13.98 2.93
N ASP A 695 -51.66 -15.27 3.20
CA ASP A 695 -52.61 -15.68 4.24
C ASP A 695 -52.00 -15.62 5.64
N GLY A 696 -52.63 -14.86 6.54
CA GLY A 696 -52.13 -14.52 7.88
C GLY A 696 -52.16 -15.66 8.91
N LYS A 697 -52.27 -16.91 8.46
CA LYS A 697 -52.16 -18.13 9.27
C LYS A 697 -50.74 -18.67 9.32
N LEU A 698 -50.02 -18.67 8.20
CA LEU A 698 -48.66 -19.24 8.11
C LEU A 698 -47.69 -18.52 9.05
N ILE A 699 -47.73 -17.19 9.03
CA ILE A 699 -46.96 -16.28 9.90
C ILE A 699 -47.19 -16.58 11.40
N LYS A 700 -48.35 -17.14 11.78
CA LYS A 700 -48.69 -17.45 13.18
C LYS A 700 -48.19 -18.81 13.67
N HIS A 701 -47.76 -19.72 12.80
CA HIS A 701 -47.02 -20.91 13.23
C HIS A 701 -45.53 -20.62 13.34
N ILE A 702 -44.94 -19.96 12.33
CA ILE A 702 -43.51 -19.56 12.34
C ILE A 702 -43.19 -18.74 13.61
N ALA A 703 -44.05 -17.80 13.98
CA ALA A 703 -43.88 -16.99 15.20
C ALA A 703 -43.95 -17.78 16.53
N HIS A 704 -44.49 -19.01 16.55
CA HIS A 704 -44.55 -19.86 17.75
C HIS A 704 -43.29 -20.72 17.89
N ASP A 705 -42.78 -21.27 16.80
CA ASP A 705 -41.62 -22.16 16.83
C ASP A 705 -40.29 -21.36 17.00
N VAL A 706 -40.23 -20.14 16.47
CA VAL A 706 -39.16 -19.16 16.80
C VAL A 706 -39.20 -18.76 18.28
N GLU A 707 -40.37 -18.79 18.93
CA GLU A 707 -40.51 -18.55 20.37
C GLU A 707 -39.98 -19.72 21.22
N LEU A 708 -39.93 -20.94 20.67
CA LEU A 708 -39.33 -22.12 21.31
C LEU A 708 -37.80 -22.12 21.17
N LEU A 709 -37.27 -21.71 20.00
CA LEU A 709 -35.84 -21.49 19.79
C LEU A 709 -35.22 -20.53 20.81
N HIS A 710 -35.94 -19.46 21.17
CA HIS A 710 -35.49 -18.47 22.16
C HIS A 710 -35.52 -18.94 23.63
N LYS A 711 -36.19 -20.07 23.94
CA LYS A 711 -36.39 -20.55 25.34
C LYS A 711 -35.32 -21.56 25.82
N GLY A 712 -34.20 -21.68 25.10
CA GLY A 712 -32.99 -22.34 25.60
C GLY A 712 -33.03 -23.87 25.67
N ALA A 713 -34.03 -24.52 25.08
CA ALA A 713 -34.26 -25.97 25.19
C ALA A 713 -33.42 -26.84 24.24
N ILE A 714 -32.28 -26.35 23.74
CA ILE A 714 -31.42 -27.06 22.77
C ILE A 714 -29.97 -27.08 23.27
N THR A 715 -29.34 -28.26 23.22
CA THR A 715 -27.95 -28.47 23.68
C THR A 715 -26.91 -27.82 22.75
N PRO A 716 -25.80 -27.25 23.28
CA PRO A 716 -24.87 -26.40 22.52
C PRO A 716 -24.28 -26.96 21.22
N TRP A 717 -24.12 -28.28 21.10
CA TRP A 717 -23.58 -28.90 19.89
C TRP A 717 -24.51 -28.77 18.67
N ALA A 718 -25.84 -28.79 18.88
CA ALA A 718 -26.81 -28.65 17.81
C ALA A 718 -26.87 -27.20 17.29
N ARG A 719 -26.58 -26.22 18.16
CA ARG A 719 -26.36 -24.82 17.75
C ARG A 719 -25.16 -24.72 16.81
N ARG A 720 -24.04 -25.35 17.19
CA ARG A 720 -22.80 -25.33 16.40
C ARG A 720 -22.91 -26.06 15.06
N ALA A 721 -23.76 -27.07 14.95
CA ALA A 721 -24.08 -27.72 13.67
C ALA A 721 -24.85 -26.79 12.71
N VAL A 722 -25.74 -25.94 13.23
CA VAL A 722 -26.44 -24.91 12.44
C VAL A 722 -25.49 -23.78 12.05
N GLU A 723 -24.66 -23.32 12.98
CA GLU A 723 -23.65 -22.28 12.74
C GLU A 723 -22.68 -22.70 11.61
N VAL A 724 -22.17 -23.94 11.63
CA VAL A 724 -21.30 -24.47 10.56
C VAL A 724 -22.03 -24.54 9.22
N ALA A 725 -23.29 -25.01 9.18
CA ALA A 725 -24.06 -25.10 7.94
C ALA A 725 -24.34 -23.72 7.31
N LEU A 726 -24.57 -22.69 8.13
CA LEU A 726 -24.80 -21.31 7.69
C LEU A 726 -23.50 -20.58 7.27
N ASP A 727 -22.36 -20.93 7.87
CA ASP A 727 -21.06 -20.36 7.45
C ASP A 727 -20.57 -20.95 6.12
N THR A 728 -20.90 -22.21 5.80
CA THR A 728 -20.50 -22.85 4.52
C THR A 728 -21.18 -22.27 3.28
N THR A 729 -22.25 -21.48 3.42
CA THR A 729 -23.06 -20.96 2.30
C THR A 729 -22.76 -19.50 1.93
N LYS A 730 -21.57 -18.97 2.27
CA LYS A 730 -21.14 -17.60 1.89
C LYS A 730 -20.65 -17.49 0.43
N GLN A 731 -21.52 -17.87 -0.51
CA GLN A 731 -21.45 -17.46 -1.92
C GLN A 731 -22.71 -16.65 -2.29
N PRO A 732 -22.67 -15.78 -3.31
CA PRO A 732 -23.65 -14.69 -3.46
C PRO A 732 -25.10 -15.09 -3.79
N ASP A 733 -25.32 -16.30 -4.32
CA ASP A 733 -26.48 -16.62 -5.16
C ASP A 733 -27.48 -17.63 -4.55
N GLY A 734 -27.17 -18.25 -3.41
CA GLY A 734 -27.88 -19.46 -2.94
C GLY A 734 -28.31 -19.46 -1.47
N SER A 735 -29.55 -19.09 -1.19
CA SER A 735 -30.19 -19.30 0.12
C SER A 735 -30.88 -20.67 0.18
N LEU A 736 -30.55 -21.50 1.18
CA LEU A 736 -31.46 -22.57 1.62
C LEU A 736 -32.76 -21.96 2.17
N ASP A 737 -33.87 -22.67 2.03
CA ASP A 737 -35.13 -22.29 2.68
C ASP A 737 -35.08 -22.61 4.18
N GLU A 738 -35.78 -21.80 4.98
CA GLU A 738 -35.81 -21.92 6.46
C GLU A 738 -36.41 -23.28 6.89
N ASP A 739 -37.37 -23.79 6.10
CA ASP A 739 -37.99 -25.11 6.27
C ASP A 739 -36.99 -26.28 6.14
N GLU A 740 -35.96 -26.17 5.29
CA GLU A 740 -34.97 -27.24 5.07
C GLU A 740 -34.00 -27.39 6.25
N ALA A 741 -33.56 -26.25 6.81
CA ALA A 741 -32.72 -26.21 8.00
C ALA A 741 -33.46 -26.80 9.23
N ILE A 742 -34.77 -26.55 9.34
CA ILE A 742 -35.62 -27.12 10.40
C ILE A 742 -35.76 -28.65 10.23
N ALA A 743 -35.93 -29.14 9.00
CA ALA A 743 -36.04 -30.57 8.70
C ALA A 743 -34.77 -31.36 9.08
N PHE A 744 -33.58 -30.77 8.88
CA PHE A 744 -32.29 -31.37 9.27
C PHE A 744 -32.21 -31.62 10.79
N LEU A 745 -32.48 -30.60 11.60
CA LEU A 745 -32.38 -30.64 13.07
C LEU A 745 -33.26 -31.72 13.71
N LEU A 746 -34.50 -31.87 13.23
CA LEU A 746 -35.44 -32.88 13.71
C LEU A 746 -34.94 -34.32 13.45
N LYS A 747 -34.13 -34.53 12.40
CA LYS A 747 -33.61 -35.84 11.99
C LYS A 747 -32.41 -36.27 12.84
N VAL A 748 -31.46 -35.37 13.13
CA VAL A 748 -30.30 -35.67 14.01
C VAL A 748 -30.75 -35.91 15.45
N SER A 749 -31.76 -35.18 15.93
CA SER A 749 -32.42 -35.40 17.24
C SER A 749 -33.10 -36.77 17.39
N ARG A 750 -33.30 -37.49 16.29
CA ARG A 750 -33.90 -38.83 16.25
C ARG A 750 -32.83 -39.92 16.32
N LEU A 751 -31.79 -39.83 15.49
CA LEU A 751 -30.68 -40.79 15.45
C LEU A 751 -29.95 -40.92 16.80
N SER A 752 -29.74 -39.81 17.52
CA SER A 752 -29.08 -39.84 18.84
C SER A 752 -29.88 -40.57 19.92
N LYS A 753 -31.19 -40.80 19.72
CA LYS A 753 -32.06 -41.58 20.62
C LYS A 753 -32.15 -43.06 20.22
N GLU A 754 -31.83 -43.39 18.97
CA GLU A 754 -31.97 -44.75 18.42
C GLU A 754 -30.67 -45.57 18.49
N ALA A 755 -29.50 -44.95 18.67
CA ALA A 755 -28.20 -45.63 18.78
C ALA A 755 -27.24 -45.07 19.88
N PRO A 756 -27.64 -45.05 21.17
CA PRO A 756 -26.89 -44.39 22.25
C PRO A 756 -25.53 -45.03 22.60
N GLN A 757 -25.23 -46.24 22.14
CA GLN A 757 -24.02 -46.99 22.46
C GLN A 757 -22.80 -46.70 21.55
N LEU A 758 -22.93 -45.86 20.51
CA LEU A 758 -21.80 -45.46 19.68
C LEU A 758 -21.01 -44.32 20.34
N PRO A 759 -19.67 -44.39 20.41
CA PRO A 759 -18.86 -43.26 20.87
C PRO A 759 -19.06 -42.07 19.92
N ARG A 760 -19.14 -40.87 20.52
CA ARG A 760 -19.62 -39.64 19.89
C ARG A 760 -19.02 -39.34 18.50
N TRP A 761 -17.71 -39.53 18.34
CA TRP A 761 -17.00 -39.24 17.09
C TRP A 761 -17.36 -40.21 15.94
N GLU A 762 -17.73 -41.46 16.24
CA GLU A 762 -18.23 -42.40 15.22
C GLU A 762 -19.64 -42.02 14.73
N LEU A 763 -20.47 -41.43 15.61
CA LEU A 763 -21.75 -40.83 15.23
C LEU A 763 -21.57 -39.57 14.38
N GLU A 764 -20.63 -38.71 14.74
CA GLU A 764 -20.27 -37.51 13.96
C GLU A 764 -19.76 -37.91 12.56
N TYR A 765 -18.84 -38.89 12.45
CA TYR A 765 -18.39 -39.46 11.17
C TYR A 765 -19.52 -40.04 10.31
N ALA A 766 -20.44 -40.80 10.93
CA ALA A 766 -21.57 -41.40 10.22
C ALA A 766 -22.56 -40.36 9.66
N VAL A 767 -22.80 -39.26 10.37
CA VAL A 767 -23.68 -38.18 9.90
C VAL A 767 -23.02 -37.38 8.78
N SER A 768 -21.76 -36.95 8.93
CA SER A 768 -21.04 -36.20 7.90
C SER A 768 -20.95 -36.96 6.58
N ARG A 769 -20.63 -38.27 6.62
CA ARG A 769 -20.56 -39.10 5.41
C ARG A 769 -21.92 -39.41 4.78
N SER A 770 -23.02 -39.23 5.52
CA SER A 770 -24.38 -39.40 4.97
C SER A 770 -24.86 -38.17 4.19
N TYR A 771 -24.26 -37.00 4.40
CA TYR A 771 -24.59 -35.77 3.67
C TYR A 771 -23.84 -35.64 2.33
N ALA A 772 -22.68 -36.30 2.19
CA ALA A 772 -21.86 -36.31 0.98
C ALA A 772 -22.33 -37.34 -0.09
N LEU A 773 -23.58 -37.80 -0.01
CA LEU A 773 -24.20 -38.76 -0.93
C LEU A 773 -25.65 -38.30 -1.16
N ASP A 774 -25.96 -37.84 -2.38
CA ASP A 774 -27.24 -37.17 -2.74
C ASP A 774 -28.46 -37.87 -2.11
N TRP A 775 -29.17 -37.13 -1.24
CA TRP A 775 -29.97 -37.73 -0.18
C TRP A 775 -31.49 -37.69 -0.39
N ASP A 776 -31.94 -37.23 -1.57
CA ASP A 776 -33.34 -37.11 -1.97
C ASP A 776 -34.13 -38.43 -1.85
N ASP A 777 -33.49 -39.57 -2.09
CA ASP A 777 -34.18 -40.86 -2.18
C ASP A 777 -34.28 -41.64 -0.84
N GLY A 778 -33.98 -40.98 0.30
CA GLY A 778 -34.58 -41.27 1.61
C GLY A 778 -34.34 -42.65 2.26
N LYS A 779 -33.30 -43.40 1.87
CA LYS A 779 -33.17 -44.85 2.18
C LYS A 779 -31.92 -45.29 2.96
N VAL A 780 -31.06 -44.40 3.43
CA VAL A 780 -29.89 -44.82 4.26
C VAL A 780 -30.39 -45.30 5.63
N THR A 781 -30.11 -46.56 5.96
CA THR A 781 -30.48 -47.19 7.24
C THR A 781 -29.26 -47.51 8.09
N LEU A 782 -29.45 -47.65 9.41
CA LEU A 782 -28.40 -47.99 10.38
C LEU A 782 -27.61 -49.26 10.00
N ASP A 783 -28.25 -50.24 9.36
CA ASP A 783 -27.60 -51.48 8.91
C ASP A 783 -26.64 -51.24 7.72
N GLU A 784 -26.86 -50.18 6.92
CA GLU A 784 -25.93 -49.75 5.88
C GLU A 784 -24.68 -49.07 6.48
N THR A 785 -24.87 -48.24 7.51
CA THR A 785 -23.77 -47.64 8.29
C THR A 785 -22.89 -48.72 8.93
N MET A 786 -23.50 -49.74 9.55
CA MET A 786 -22.77 -50.86 10.15
C MET A 786 -22.03 -51.75 9.14
N LYS A 787 -22.45 -51.80 7.86
CA LYS A 787 -21.68 -52.45 6.78
C LYS A 787 -20.45 -51.62 6.39
N GLN A 788 -20.55 -50.29 6.37
CA GLN A 788 -19.38 -49.43 6.09
C GLN A 788 -18.30 -49.58 7.16
N TRP A 789 -18.70 -49.64 8.44
CA TRP A 789 -17.77 -49.88 9.56
C TRP A 789 -17.01 -51.22 9.41
N ARG A 790 -17.67 -52.30 8.99
CA ARG A 790 -16.98 -53.58 8.72
C ARG A 790 -16.05 -53.54 7.49
N ARG A 791 -16.31 -52.68 6.50
CA ARG A 791 -15.38 -52.45 5.39
C ARG A 791 -14.12 -51.71 5.86
N PHE A 792 -14.26 -50.78 6.80
CA PHE A 792 -13.13 -50.09 7.44
C PHE A 792 -12.21 -51.08 8.16
N ASP A 793 -12.76 -51.98 8.99
CA ASP A 793 -11.97 -53.03 9.66
C ASP A 793 -11.24 -53.95 8.68
N SER A 794 -11.90 -54.31 7.57
CA SER A 794 -11.26 -55.08 6.49
C SER A 794 -10.18 -54.30 5.74
N PHE A 795 -10.30 -52.97 5.64
CA PHE A 795 -9.27 -52.12 5.05
C PHE A 795 -8.04 -52.02 5.96
N VAL A 796 -8.23 -51.75 7.27
CA VAL A 796 -7.15 -51.73 8.27
C VAL A 796 -6.35 -53.04 8.24
N ALA A 797 -7.04 -54.18 8.22
CA ALA A 797 -6.40 -55.50 8.09
C ALA A 797 -5.64 -55.68 6.75
N SER A 798 -6.06 -55.01 5.66
CA SER A 798 -5.39 -55.08 4.35
C SER A 798 -4.09 -54.27 4.26
N VAL A 799 -3.94 -53.21 5.05
CA VAL A 799 -2.74 -52.34 5.06
C VAL A 799 -1.76 -52.67 6.19
N GLN A 800 -2.17 -53.45 7.19
CA GLN A 800 -1.29 -53.92 8.26
C GLN A 800 0.00 -54.63 7.78
N PRO A 801 0.02 -55.39 6.66
CA PRO A 801 1.26 -55.96 6.12
C PRO A 801 2.27 -54.95 5.57
N LEU A 802 1.88 -53.68 5.35
CA LEU A 802 2.72 -52.60 4.84
C LEU A 802 3.46 -51.83 5.96
N GLY A 803 3.57 -52.42 7.16
CA GLY A 803 4.30 -51.82 8.29
C GLY A 803 3.51 -50.81 9.12
N ALA A 804 2.21 -50.62 8.87
CA ALA A 804 1.35 -49.77 9.70
C ALA A 804 1.29 -50.31 11.15
N PRO A 805 1.79 -49.57 12.15
CA PRO A 805 2.10 -50.14 13.48
C PRO A 805 0.86 -50.45 14.32
N ASP A 806 -0.21 -49.66 14.19
CA ASP A 806 -1.49 -49.92 14.83
C ASP A 806 -2.69 -49.34 14.05
N ARG A 807 -3.90 -49.62 14.53
CA ARG A 807 -5.16 -49.12 13.97
C ARG A 807 -5.32 -47.59 14.09
N ARG A 808 -4.67 -46.95 15.08
CA ARG A 808 -4.72 -45.48 15.26
C ARG A 808 -3.91 -44.76 14.21
N HIS A 809 -2.75 -45.30 13.83
CA HIS A 809 -1.93 -44.78 12.75
C HIS A 809 -2.70 -44.80 11.41
N VAL A 810 -3.45 -45.89 11.13
CA VAL A 810 -4.32 -45.96 9.95
C VAL A 810 -5.49 -44.97 10.03
N CYS A 811 -6.09 -44.74 11.21
CA CYS A 811 -7.10 -43.68 11.38
C CYS A 811 -6.51 -42.29 11.11
N ALA A 812 -5.37 -41.95 11.71
CA ALA A 812 -4.73 -40.64 11.54
C ALA A 812 -4.29 -40.39 10.09
N LEU A 813 -3.77 -41.42 9.41
CA LEU A 813 -3.50 -41.35 7.97
C LEU A 813 -4.78 -41.17 7.16
N LEU A 814 -5.91 -41.81 7.52
CA LEU A 814 -7.19 -41.59 6.84
C LEU A 814 -7.80 -40.21 7.13
N GLU A 815 -7.56 -39.62 8.31
CA GLU A 815 -7.99 -38.25 8.62
C GLU A 815 -7.17 -37.22 7.81
N ALA A 816 -5.85 -37.35 7.76
CA ALA A 816 -4.98 -36.61 6.82
C ALA A 816 -5.21 -37.01 5.33
N LEU A 817 -5.89 -38.14 5.13
CA LEU A 817 -6.39 -38.76 3.90
C LEU A 817 -7.47 -38.02 3.11
N ASN A 818 -8.23 -37.12 3.77
CA ASN A 818 -9.64 -36.87 3.43
C ASN A 818 -10.47 -38.18 3.31
N PHE A 819 -10.10 -39.20 4.08
CA PHE A 819 -10.63 -40.56 4.11
C PHE A 819 -10.47 -41.39 2.81
N GLU A 820 -9.57 -41.01 1.91
CA GLU A 820 -9.17 -41.77 0.71
C GLU A 820 -8.39 -43.06 1.07
N PRO A 821 -8.97 -44.27 0.92
CA PRO A 821 -8.30 -45.50 1.39
C PRO A 821 -7.15 -45.93 0.49
N GLU A 822 -7.25 -45.70 -0.82
CA GLU A 822 -6.18 -46.04 -1.76
C GLU A 822 -5.01 -45.05 -1.65
N ALA A 823 -5.25 -43.78 -1.30
CA ALA A 823 -4.18 -42.82 -1.00
C ALA A 823 -3.40 -43.22 0.26
N VAL A 824 -4.08 -43.71 1.32
CA VAL A 824 -3.41 -44.26 2.51
C VAL A 824 -2.62 -45.54 2.18
N ARG A 825 -3.13 -46.40 1.28
CA ARG A 825 -2.39 -47.57 0.80
C ARG A 825 -1.16 -47.18 -0.01
N ALA A 826 -1.25 -46.15 -0.85
CA ALA A 826 -0.12 -45.61 -1.60
C ALA A 826 0.96 -45.05 -0.65
N GLN A 827 0.58 -44.16 0.28
CA GLN A 827 1.50 -43.61 1.28
C GLN A 827 2.22 -44.70 2.08
N LEU A 828 1.52 -45.75 2.55
CA LEU A 828 2.14 -46.86 3.25
C LEU A 828 3.06 -47.72 2.35
N THR A 829 2.76 -47.84 1.05
CA THR A 829 3.60 -48.56 0.08
C THR A 829 4.88 -47.79 -0.22
N ASP A 830 4.79 -46.47 -0.35
CA ASP A 830 5.93 -45.60 -0.61
C ASP A 830 6.84 -45.48 0.62
N VAL A 831 6.27 -45.34 1.83
CA VAL A 831 7.03 -45.35 3.09
C VAL A 831 7.72 -46.70 3.32
N HIS A 832 7.11 -47.83 2.94
CA HIS A 832 7.77 -49.14 2.96
C HIS A 832 8.88 -49.27 1.90
N THR A 833 8.76 -48.56 0.78
CA THR A 833 9.82 -48.48 -0.25
C THR A 833 11.00 -47.63 0.25
N LEU A 834 10.72 -46.49 0.90
CA LEU A 834 11.72 -45.68 1.60
C LEU A 834 12.40 -46.44 2.74
N ALA A 835 11.69 -47.31 3.46
CA ALA A 835 12.27 -48.17 4.50
C ALA A 835 13.33 -49.11 3.93
N ARG A 836 13.06 -49.74 2.78
CA ARG A 836 14.04 -50.60 2.08
C ARG A 836 15.26 -49.83 1.57
N LEU A 837 15.07 -48.60 1.10
CA LEU A 837 16.17 -47.71 0.70
C LEU A 837 17.03 -47.30 1.90
N ASN A 838 16.39 -46.97 3.02
CA ASN A 838 17.04 -46.63 4.29
C ASN A 838 17.82 -47.80 4.92
N GLU A 839 17.32 -49.03 4.77
CA GLU A 839 18.04 -50.26 5.11
C GLU A 839 19.24 -50.50 4.18
N SER A 840 19.08 -50.35 2.85
CA SER A 840 20.13 -50.63 1.88
C SER A 840 21.30 -49.62 1.90
N LEU A 841 21.07 -48.42 2.43
CA LEU A 841 22.06 -47.35 2.59
C LEU A 841 22.60 -47.21 4.04
N ASP A 842 22.28 -48.15 4.92
CA ASP A 842 22.64 -48.17 6.35
C ASP A 842 22.46 -46.80 7.04
N PHE A 843 21.27 -46.21 6.85
CA PHE A 843 20.97 -44.88 7.38
C PHE A 843 20.20 -44.91 8.71
N GLY A 844 19.42 -45.96 8.97
CA GLY A 844 18.88 -46.26 10.29
C GLY A 844 17.70 -45.39 10.76
N LEU A 845 17.00 -44.70 9.85
CA LEU A 845 15.74 -44.00 10.16
C LEU A 845 14.65 -44.99 10.56
N SER A 846 13.79 -44.59 11.50
CA SER A 846 12.58 -45.34 11.86
C SER A 846 11.43 -45.12 10.87
N LEU A 847 10.47 -46.05 10.80
CA LEU A 847 9.25 -45.92 9.99
C LEU A 847 8.48 -44.60 10.25
N GLN A 848 8.47 -44.11 11.50
CA GLN A 848 7.82 -42.83 11.82
C GLN A 848 8.57 -41.66 11.18
N GLN A 849 9.91 -41.63 11.25
CA GLN A 849 10.73 -40.60 10.58
C GLN A 849 10.59 -40.68 9.07
N LEU A 850 10.51 -41.87 8.49
CA LEU A 850 10.32 -42.07 7.04
C LEU A 850 8.93 -41.59 6.57
N ASN A 851 7.87 -41.82 7.35
CA ASN A 851 6.56 -41.25 7.05
C ASN A 851 6.57 -39.71 7.17
N THR A 852 7.14 -39.15 8.23
CA THR A 852 7.30 -37.68 8.36
C THR A 852 8.11 -37.08 7.22
N LEU A 853 9.15 -37.78 6.75
CA LEU A 853 9.98 -37.36 5.61
C LEU A 853 9.16 -37.38 4.30
N TYR A 854 8.39 -38.45 4.06
CA TYR A 854 7.48 -38.55 2.92
C TYR A 854 6.38 -37.46 2.93
N ASP A 855 5.74 -37.21 4.07
CA ASP A 855 4.78 -36.11 4.25
C ASP A 855 5.45 -34.73 4.01
N THR A 856 6.66 -34.51 4.54
CA THR A 856 7.43 -33.26 4.36
C THR A 856 7.80 -33.02 2.89
N HIS A 857 8.10 -34.09 2.14
CA HIS A 857 8.33 -34.05 0.69
C HIS A 857 7.04 -34.10 -0.14
N ALA A 858 5.91 -33.67 0.43
CA ALA A 858 4.59 -33.56 -0.20
C ALA A 858 4.09 -34.88 -0.82
N ARG A 859 4.32 -36.00 -0.13
CA ARG A 859 3.98 -37.38 -0.57
C ARG A 859 4.59 -37.76 -1.93
N SER A 860 5.80 -37.29 -2.22
CA SER A 860 6.56 -37.72 -3.40
C SER A 860 7.66 -38.71 -3.01
N LEU A 861 7.50 -39.97 -3.44
CA LEU A 861 8.49 -41.04 -3.25
C LEU A 861 9.85 -40.67 -3.84
N ASP A 862 9.88 -40.05 -5.01
CA ASP A 862 11.12 -39.65 -5.68
C ASP A 862 11.88 -38.57 -4.91
N LYS A 863 11.18 -37.53 -4.42
CA LYS A 863 11.81 -36.45 -3.61
C LYS A 863 12.34 -36.99 -2.29
N ALA A 864 11.57 -37.86 -1.62
CA ALA A 864 11.99 -38.52 -0.38
C ALA A 864 13.18 -39.49 -0.60
N SER A 865 13.20 -40.22 -1.72
CA SER A 865 14.28 -41.14 -2.08
C SER A 865 15.56 -40.39 -2.47
N ALA A 866 15.42 -39.29 -3.22
CA ALA A 866 16.51 -38.39 -3.57
C ALA A 866 17.12 -37.73 -2.33
N TYR A 867 16.30 -37.34 -1.35
CA TYR A 867 16.78 -36.83 -0.06
C TYR A 867 17.64 -37.86 0.69
N ILE A 868 17.14 -39.09 0.90
CA ILE A 868 17.90 -40.16 1.58
C ILE A 868 19.20 -40.49 0.82
N THR A 869 19.15 -40.53 -0.51
CA THR A 869 20.32 -40.77 -1.36
C THR A 869 21.34 -39.63 -1.27
N GLY A 870 20.89 -38.38 -1.27
CA GLY A 870 21.73 -37.19 -1.06
C GLY A 870 22.36 -37.16 0.34
N MET A 871 21.62 -37.57 1.38
CA MET A 871 22.18 -37.74 2.73
C MET A 871 23.30 -38.79 2.75
N HIS A 872 23.11 -39.92 2.06
CA HIS A 872 24.14 -40.94 1.92
C HIS A 872 25.38 -40.42 1.18
N HIS A 873 25.22 -39.67 0.09
CA HIS A 873 26.35 -39.04 -0.62
C HIS A 873 27.11 -38.02 0.25
N LEU A 874 26.42 -37.18 1.02
CA LEU A 874 27.08 -36.24 1.95
C LEU A 874 27.76 -36.97 3.13
N LYS A 875 27.15 -38.03 3.67
CA LYS A 875 27.74 -38.93 4.69
C LYS A 875 29.01 -39.61 4.15
N ALA A 876 29.04 -39.99 2.87
CA ALA A 876 30.20 -40.55 2.18
C ALA A 876 31.28 -39.51 1.83
N ALA A 877 30.91 -38.25 1.57
CA ALA A 877 31.84 -37.16 1.27
C ALA A 877 32.48 -36.53 2.53
N ALA A 878 31.84 -36.69 3.70
CA ALA A 878 32.27 -36.14 5.00
C ALA A 878 33.74 -36.41 5.41
N PRO A 879 34.40 -37.54 5.08
CA PRO A 879 35.81 -37.76 5.41
C PRO A 879 36.75 -36.70 4.83
N SER A 880 36.39 -36.06 3.71
CA SER A 880 37.19 -35.02 3.04
C SER A 880 37.18 -33.67 3.76
N PHE A 881 36.16 -33.41 4.58
CA PHE A 881 35.88 -32.09 5.18
C PHE A 881 35.99 -32.09 6.72
N GLY A 882 36.29 -33.26 7.31
CA GLY A 882 36.13 -33.51 8.74
C GLY A 882 34.66 -33.77 9.06
N SER A 883 34.36 -34.88 9.75
CA SER A 883 32.99 -35.36 9.96
C SER A 883 32.09 -34.32 10.64
N PRO A 884 31.11 -33.73 9.94
CA PRO A 884 30.19 -32.78 10.55
C PRO A 884 29.29 -33.51 11.56
N PRO A 885 28.87 -32.85 12.65
CA PRO A 885 27.85 -33.42 13.53
C PRO A 885 26.55 -33.61 12.73
N GLN A 886 25.94 -34.79 12.84
CA GLN A 886 24.77 -35.19 12.03
C GLN A 886 23.66 -34.12 11.96
N ARG A 887 23.41 -33.41 13.07
CA ARG A 887 22.43 -32.32 13.18
C ARG A 887 22.69 -31.11 12.28
N GLU A 888 23.91 -30.87 11.84
CA GLU A 888 24.22 -29.79 10.89
C GLU A 888 24.01 -30.23 9.44
N LEU A 889 24.33 -31.48 9.11
CA LEU A 889 23.94 -32.08 7.84
C LEU A 889 22.41 -32.10 7.69
N GLU A 890 21.68 -32.57 8.71
CA GLU A 890 20.21 -32.56 8.75
C GLU A 890 19.62 -31.16 8.53
N LYS A 891 20.21 -30.13 9.16
CA LYS A 891 19.80 -28.72 8.96
C LYS A 891 20.04 -28.23 7.53
N VAL A 892 21.26 -28.37 7.01
CA VAL A 892 21.62 -27.89 5.67
C VAL A 892 20.78 -28.61 4.60
N LEU A 893 20.55 -29.91 4.77
CA LEU A 893 19.66 -30.69 3.90
C LEU A 893 18.20 -30.27 4.01
N ALA A 894 17.69 -29.94 5.21
CA ALA A 894 16.34 -29.39 5.34
C ALA A 894 16.18 -28.03 4.64
N THR A 895 17.24 -27.20 4.60
CA THR A 895 17.24 -25.92 3.85
C THR A 895 17.40 -26.09 2.33
N HIS A 896 17.99 -27.21 1.88
CA HIS A 896 18.31 -27.46 0.46
C HIS A 896 17.75 -28.80 -0.05
N ALA A 897 16.55 -29.18 0.40
CA ALA A 897 16.00 -30.53 0.28
C ALA A 897 15.71 -31.02 -1.16
N LEU A 898 15.98 -30.18 -2.17
CA LEU A 898 15.87 -30.49 -3.61
C LEU A 898 17.13 -30.10 -4.43
N ASP A 899 18.16 -29.52 -3.81
CA ASP A 899 19.36 -29.04 -4.52
C ASP A 899 20.65 -29.42 -3.76
N HIS A 900 21.15 -30.63 -4.08
CA HIS A 900 22.39 -31.17 -3.55
C HIS A 900 23.62 -30.30 -3.90
N VAL A 901 23.59 -29.56 -5.01
CA VAL A 901 24.69 -28.68 -5.44
C VAL A 901 24.73 -27.42 -4.56
N ARG A 902 23.59 -26.82 -4.23
CA ARG A 902 23.51 -25.75 -3.21
C ARG A 902 23.91 -26.25 -1.83
N ALA A 903 23.48 -27.45 -1.41
CA ALA A 903 23.89 -28.02 -0.14
C ALA A 903 25.42 -28.16 -0.03
N GLN A 904 26.08 -28.65 -1.08
CA GLN A 904 27.55 -28.73 -1.14
C GLN A 904 28.22 -27.35 -1.19
N ARG A 905 27.69 -26.40 -1.97
CA ARG A 905 28.21 -25.02 -2.03
C ARG A 905 28.08 -24.29 -0.70
N HIS A 906 26.96 -24.44 0.00
CA HIS A 906 26.76 -23.88 1.35
C HIS A 906 27.83 -24.40 2.31
N LEU A 907 28.01 -25.72 2.42
CA LEU A 907 29.02 -26.31 3.30
C LEU A 907 30.43 -25.83 2.94
N ALA A 908 30.79 -25.79 1.65
CA ALA A 908 32.08 -25.31 1.19
C ALA A 908 32.32 -23.82 1.52
N SER A 909 31.37 -22.94 1.21
CA SER A 909 31.48 -21.50 1.49
C SER A 909 31.49 -21.20 2.99
N ALA A 910 30.68 -21.88 3.80
CA ALA A 910 30.68 -21.74 5.25
C ALA A 910 32.03 -22.15 5.87
N TRP A 911 32.60 -23.27 5.43
CA TRP A 911 33.89 -23.75 5.91
C TRP A 911 35.06 -22.86 5.45
N ALA A 912 35.01 -22.35 4.21
CA ALA A 912 35.97 -21.39 3.67
C ALA A 912 35.90 -20.00 4.34
N ILE A 913 34.80 -19.64 5.00
CA ILE A 913 34.73 -18.49 5.91
C ILE A 913 35.27 -18.88 7.29
N ALA A 914 34.87 -20.02 7.84
CA ALA A 914 35.26 -20.47 9.18
C ALA A 914 36.78 -20.72 9.35
N GLN A 915 37.50 -21.01 8.26
CA GLN A 915 38.96 -21.17 8.27
C GLN A 915 39.74 -19.86 8.13
N ASP A 916 39.14 -18.82 7.56
CA ASP A 916 39.83 -17.56 7.26
C ASP A 916 39.91 -16.67 8.50
N ARG A 917 40.92 -16.94 9.32
CA ARG A 917 41.13 -16.25 10.62
C ARG A 917 41.45 -14.76 10.48
N GLU A 918 41.98 -14.33 9.35
CA GLU A 918 42.30 -12.93 9.07
C GLU A 918 41.01 -12.18 8.74
N PHE A 919 40.23 -12.72 7.80
CA PHE A 919 38.88 -12.23 7.51
C PHE A 919 37.97 -12.21 8.75
N LEU A 920 37.97 -13.26 9.57
CA LEU A 920 37.14 -13.33 10.79
C LEU A 920 37.59 -12.33 11.87
N ALA A 921 38.85 -11.88 11.89
CA ALA A 921 39.28 -10.80 12.76
C ALA A 921 38.72 -9.45 12.29
N ASP A 922 38.88 -9.14 11.00
CA ASP A 922 38.41 -7.88 10.40
C ASP A 922 36.88 -7.75 10.37
N ALA A 923 36.16 -8.87 10.22
CA ALA A 923 34.69 -8.92 10.29
C ALA A 923 34.14 -8.88 11.74
N GLY A 924 35.00 -8.71 12.76
CA GLY A 924 34.59 -8.59 14.16
C GLY A 924 34.12 -9.91 14.79
N GLN A 925 34.67 -11.04 14.35
CA GLN A 925 34.31 -12.41 14.77
C GLN A 925 32.80 -12.71 14.65
N PRO A 926 32.23 -12.68 13.43
CA PRO A 926 30.83 -13.02 13.21
C PRO A 926 30.55 -14.44 13.68
N ASN A 927 29.43 -14.63 14.38
CA ASN A 927 29.08 -15.95 14.90
C ASN A 927 28.57 -16.88 13.77
N ALA A 928 28.44 -18.18 14.04
CA ALA A 928 28.04 -19.15 13.02
C ALA A 928 26.66 -18.87 12.38
N ALA A 929 25.72 -18.28 13.13
CA ALA A 929 24.41 -17.88 12.60
C ALA A 929 24.50 -16.61 11.73
N ASP A 930 25.36 -15.65 12.08
CA ASP A 930 25.66 -14.48 11.24
C ASP A 930 26.19 -14.92 9.87
N VAL A 931 27.13 -15.87 9.86
CA VAL A 931 27.73 -16.42 8.62
C VAL A 931 26.68 -17.20 7.81
N GLN A 932 25.90 -18.08 8.44
CA GLN A 932 24.82 -18.84 7.77
C GLN A 932 23.76 -17.90 7.16
N ARG A 933 23.38 -16.84 7.88
CA ARG A 933 22.43 -15.82 7.39
C ARG A 933 22.99 -15.05 6.18
N ALA A 934 24.24 -14.57 6.26
CA ALA A 934 24.88 -13.86 5.16
C ALA A 934 25.19 -14.75 3.94
N LEU A 935 25.30 -16.07 4.12
CA LEU A 935 25.35 -17.04 3.02
C LEU A 935 23.98 -17.24 2.38
N ALA A 936 22.92 -17.42 3.19
CA ALA A 936 21.57 -17.66 2.70
C ALA A 936 21.00 -16.46 1.90
N VAL A 937 21.31 -15.24 2.34
CA VAL A 937 20.86 -14.00 1.67
C VAL A 937 21.56 -13.76 0.32
N LEU A 938 22.74 -14.35 0.09
CA LEU A 938 23.57 -14.11 -1.10
C LEU A 938 23.82 -15.38 -1.93
N ASP A 939 22.85 -16.31 -1.91
CA ASP A 939 22.85 -17.61 -2.60
C ASP A 939 24.21 -18.34 -2.52
N TYR A 940 24.78 -18.35 -1.31
CA TYR A 940 25.99 -19.08 -0.92
C TYR A 940 27.28 -18.62 -1.63
N GLN A 941 27.26 -17.42 -2.24
CA GLN A 941 28.43 -16.83 -2.91
C GLN A 941 29.45 -16.29 -1.89
N LEU A 942 30.60 -16.96 -1.81
CA LEU A 942 31.65 -16.72 -0.82
C LEU A 942 32.09 -15.24 -0.70
N GLU A 943 32.43 -14.59 -1.82
CA GLU A 943 32.99 -13.22 -1.82
C GLU A 943 31.94 -12.13 -1.51
N PRO A 944 30.71 -12.17 -2.07
CA PRO A 944 29.61 -11.33 -1.59
C PRO A 944 29.34 -11.49 -0.09
N THR A 945 29.30 -12.72 0.44
CA THR A 945 29.11 -12.96 1.88
C THR A 945 30.25 -12.38 2.72
N ARG A 946 31.50 -12.57 2.30
CA ARG A 946 32.67 -11.94 2.95
C ARG A 946 32.53 -10.42 3.00
N ARG A 947 32.23 -9.79 1.85
CA ARG A 947 32.00 -8.34 1.75
C ARG A 947 30.84 -7.87 2.63
N MET A 948 29.73 -8.60 2.65
CA MET A 948 28.55 -8.29 3.47
C MET A 948 28.91 -8.28 4.96
N LEU A 949 29.50 -9.35 5.48
CA LEU A 949 29.88 -9.47 6.89
C LEU A 949 30.88 -8.35 7.31
N LEU A 950 31.86 -8.05 6.47
CA LEU A 950 32.82 -6.96 6.70
C LEU A 950 32.13 -5.58 6.71
N HIS A 951 31.26 -5.32 5.73
CA HIS A 951 30.49 -4.07 5.66
C HIS A 951 29.52 -3.93 6.83
N VAL A 952 28.87 -5.01 7.30
CA VAL A 952 27.99 -5.00 8.48
C VAL A 952 28.77 -4.63 9.74
N ALA A 953 29.96 -5.21 9.96
CA ALA A 953 30.80 -4.87 11.10
C ALA A 953 31.20 -3.37 11.08
N GLN A 954 31.62 -2.85 9.93
CA GLN A 954 31.97 -1.43 9.79
C GLN A 954 30.77 -0.49 9.92
N LEU A 955 29.63 -0.83 9.30
CA LEU A 955 28.39 -0.04 9.38
C LEU A 955 27.84 0.00 10.81
N LYS A 956 27.96 -1.08 11.58
CA LYS A 956 27.58 -1.09 12.99
C LYS A 956 28.42 -0.08 13.80
N ILE A 957 29.74 -0.10 13.67
CA ILE A 957 30.65 0.86 14.33
C ILE A 957 30.38 2.32 13.90
N GLU A 958 29.97 2.54 12.65
CA GLU A 958 29.59 3.87 12.18
C GLU A 958 28.21 4.31 12.68
N ALA A 959 27.23 3.41 12.75
CA ALA A 959 25.85 3.68 13.15
C ALA A 959 25.57 3.57 14.66
N GLU A 960 26.49 3.06 15.46
CA GLU A 960 26.50 3.21 16.92
C GLU A 960 26.43 4.70 17.33
N LYS A 961 26.94 5.60 16.48
CA LYS A 961 26.84 7.07 16.63
C LYS A 961 25.42 7.63 16.42
N TRP A 962 24.49 6.80 15.93
CA TRP A 962 23.13 7.14 15.51
C TRP A 962 22.08 6.23 16.16
N GLY A 963 22.34 5.78 17.40
CA GLY A 963 21.43 4.95 18.17
C GLY A 963 21.57 3.44 17.98
N ALA A 964 22.69 2.97 17.42
CA ALA A 964 23.06 1.56 17.34
C ALA A 964 21.95 0.64 16.76
N PRO A 965 21.61 0.79 15.46
CA PRO A 965 20.61 -0.05 14.80
C PRO A 965 20.98 -1.54 14.91
N SER A 966 19.95 -2.41 14.93
CA SER A 966 20.15 -3.84 15.04
C SER A 966 21.01 -4.37 13.89
N ARG A 967 21.78 -5.43 14.15
CA ARG A 967 22.58 -6.13 13.12
C ARG A 967 21.71 -6.49 11.90
N GLU A 968 20.49 -6.93 12.17
CA GLU A 968 19.48 -7.29 11.15
C GLU A 968 19.08 -6.10 10.27
N ARG A 969 18.86 -4.91 10.85
CA ARG A 969 18.56 -3.72 10.03
C ARG A 969 19.76 -3.28 9.20
N VAL A 970 20.97 -3.40 9.74
CA VAL A 970 22.21 -3.12 8.98
C VAL A 970 22.39 -4.12 7.83
N GLU A 971 22.09 -5.40 8.06
CA GLU A 971 22.12 -6.46 7.03
C GLU A 971 21.07 -6.21 5.93
N GLU A 972 19.81 -5.94 6.28
CA GLU A 972 18.71 -5.65 5.35
C GLU A 972 18.98 -4.39 4.50
N VAL A 973 19.42 -3.29 5.14
CA VAL A 973 19.74 -2.03 4.46
C VAL A 973 20.97 -2.17 3.56
N LEU A 974 21.97 -2.96 3.95
CA LEU A 974 23.12 -3.25 3.10
C LEU A 974 22.76 -4.11 1.87
N VAL A 975 21.84 -5.06 2.03
CA VAL A 975 21.40 -5.95 0.94
C VAL A 975 20.54 -5.20 -0.07
N SER A 976 19.59 -4.39 0.40
CA SER A 976 18.83 -3.48 -0.48
C SER A 976 19.71 -2.44 -1.19
N ALA A 977 20.83 -2.05 -0.56
CA ALA A 977 21.87 -1.23 -1.17
C ALA A 977 22.87 -2.01 -2.09
N GLN A 978 22.56 -3.26 -2.48
CA GLN A 978 23.42 -4.10 -3.34
C GLN A 978 24.86 -4.29 -2.80
N LEU A 979 25.00 -4.34 -1.47
CA LEU A 979 26.26 -4.35 -0.72
C LEU A 979 27.11 -3.08 -0.82
N ASP A 980 26.61 -1.98 -1.40
CA ASP A 980 27.25 -0.67 -1.33
C ASP A 980 27.13 -0.09 0.09
N LYS A 981 28.28 0.00 0.76
CA LYS A 981 28.38 0.53 2.12
C LYS A 981 27.95 2.00 2.21
N ALA A 982 28.27 2.84 1.22
CA ALA A 982 27.97 4.27 1.25
C ALA A 982 26.47 4.54 1.06
N ALA A 983 25.81 3.80 0.16
CA ALA A 983 24.36 3.85 0.00
C ALA A 983 23.63 3.35 1.27
N ALA A 984 24.05 2.22 1.84
CA ALA A 984 23.52 1.68 3.10
C ALA A 984 23.67 2.68 4.27
N LEU A 985 24.84 3.31 4.38
CA LEU A 985 25.11 4.36 5.37
C LEU A 985 24.24 5.61 5.16
N GLY A 986 23.82 5.89 3.92
CA GLY A 986 22.88 6.96 3.59
C GLY A 986 21.48 6.68 4.16
N VAL A 987 20.96 5.48 3.93
CA VAL A 987 19.65 5.03 4.43
C VAL A 987 19.60 5.03 5.96
N LEU A 988 20.61 4.45 6.64
CA LEU A 988 20.67 4.43 8.11
C LEU A 988 20.69 5.85 8.73
N LYS A 989 21.36 6.81 8.08
CA LYS A 989 21.33 8.24 8.51
C LYS A 989 19.96 8.89 8.31
N GLU A 990 19.23 8.51 7.27
CA GLU A 990 17.88 9.03 7.02
C GLU A 990 16.86 8.44 8.02
N GLU A 991 16.98 7.15 8.34
CA GLU A 991 16.16 6.49 9.37
C GLU A 991 16.41 7.08 10.76
N HIS A 992 17.66 7.34 11.13
CA HIS A 992 17.98 8.04 12.37
C HIS A 992 17.32 9.43 12.44
N ARG A 993 17.44 10.24 11.38
CA ARG A 993 16.78 11.56 11.30
C ARG A 993 15.26 11.48 11.38
N LYS A 994 14.64 10.44 10.82
CA LYS A 994 13.19 10.19 10.94
C LYS A 994 12.82 9.85 12.39
N ALA A 995 13.65 9.09 13.10
CA ALA A 995 13.45 8.79 14.52
C ALA A 995 13.64 10.03 15.41
N GLU A 996 14.71 10.81 15.22
CA GLU A 996 14.92 12.10 15.89
C GLU A 996 13.72 13.04 15.68
N PHE A 997 13.23 13.15 14.44
CA PHE A 997 12.08 13.98 14.11
C PHE A 997 10.77 13.46 14.71
N ALA A 998 10.60 12.14 14.84
CA ALA A 998 9.45 11.55 15.52
C ALA A 998 9.43 11.87 17.02
N VAL A 999 10.59 11.74 17.71
CA VAL A 999 10.73 12.15 19.11
C VAL A 999 10.44 13.65 19.27
N PHE A 1000 11.04 14.49 18.42
CA PHE A 1000 10.79 15.93 18.43
C PHE A 1000 9.31 16.30 18.20
N ARG A 1001 8.57 15.53 17.39
CA ARG A 1001 7.12 15.74 17.24
C ARG A 1001 6.35 15.42 18.52
N VAL A 1002 6.73 14.37 19.27
CA VAL A 1002 6.11 14.04 20.56
C VAL A 1002 6.40 15.11 21.61
N GLU A 1003 7.65 15.57 21.71
CA GLU A 1003 8.02 16.70 22.57
C GLU A 1003 7.26 17.97 22.20
N LEU A 1004 7.05 18.23 20.90
CA LEU A 1004 6.28 19.37 20.42
C LEU A 1004 4.78 19.25 20.76
N THR A 1005 4.19 18.06 20.70
CA THR A 1005 2.78 17.86 21.13
C THR A 1005 2.62 18.00 22.64
N GLU A 1006 3.47 17.37 23.46
CA GLU A 1006 3.45 17.57 24.92
C GLU A 1006 3.60 19.05 25.29
N ARG A 1007 4.48 19.77 24.58
CA ARG A 1007 4.67 21.19 24.78
C ARG A 1007 3.44 22.01 24.38
N LYS A 1008 2.80 21.72 23.24
CA LYS A 1008 1.56 22.38 22.82
C LYS A 1008 0.43 22.13 23.81
N GLU A 1009 0.33 20.91 24.36
CA GLU A 1009 -0.67 20.55 25.39
C GLU A 1009 -0.42 21.30 26.70
N ARG A 1010 0.84 21.41 27.16
CA ARG A 1010 1.21 22.24 28.33
C ARG A 1010 0.90 23.72 28.08
N GLU A 1011 1.28 24.28 26.93
CA GLU A 1011 0.97 25.67 26.58
C GLU A 1011 -0.54 25.93 26.41
N ALA A 1012 -1.34 24.92 26.03
CA ALA A 1012 -2.79 25.01 25.99
C ALA A 1012 -3.41 24.97 27.40
N ALA A 1013 -2.97 24.05 28.26
CA ALA A 1013 -3.42 23.94 29.64
C ALA A 1013 -3.08 25.20 30.46
N GLU A 1014 -1.91 25.79 30.25
CA GLU A 1014 -1.54 27.09 30.86
C GLU A 1014 -2.47 28.22 30.41
N ARG A 1015 -2.85 28.27 29.11
CA ARG A 1015 -3.78 29.28 28.59
C ARG A 1015 -5.20 29.08 29.13
N GLU A 1016 -5.66 27.84 29.30
CA GLU A 1016 -6.96 27.54 29.89
C GLU A 1016 -7.01 27.89 31.38
N ALA A 1017 -5.95 27.56 32.14
CA ALA A 1017 -5.81 28.00 33.53
C ALA A 1017 -5.81 29.54 33.66
N GLN A 1018 -5.06 30.24 32.80
CA GLN A 1018 -5.07 31.71 32.75
C GLN A 1018 -6.46 32.28 32.39
N ARG A 1019 -7.18 31.62 31.48
CA ARG A 1019 -8.55 32.02 31.09
C ARG A 1019 -9.54 31.87 32.24
N ILE A 1020 -9.44 30.80 33.04
CA ILE A 1020 -10.36 30.56 34.17
C ILE A 1020 -10.04 31.50 35.34
N VAL A 1021 -8.76 31.80 35.60
CA VAL A 1021 -8.34 32.86 36.56
C VAL A 1021 -8.94 34.23 36.21
N LEU A 1022 -9.26 34.51 34.94
CA LEU A 1022 -9.88 35.76 34.50
C LEU A 1022 -11.42 35.78 34.57
N THR A 1023 -12.08 34.73 35.07
CA THR A 1023 -13.57 34.64 35.08
C THR A 1023 -14.24 34.99 36.41
N ASP A 1024 -13.48 35.33 37.46
CA ASP A 1024 -13.98 35.72 38.81
C ASP A 1024 -14.94 34.71 39.49
N ASP A 1025 -15.09 33.48 38.97
CA ASP A 1025 -15.88 32.40 39.59
C ASP A 1025 -15.00 31.59 40.58
N PRO A 1026 -15.23 31.70 41.90
CA PRO A 1026 -14.46 30.96 42.89
C PRO A 1026 -14.74 29.45 42.90
N GLN A 1027 -15.88 28.98 42.35
CA GLN A 1027 -16.17 27.55 42.23
C GLN A 1027 -15.43 26.93 41.04
N ALA A 1028 -15.38 27.64 39.90
CA ALA A 1028 -14.54 27.24 38.77
C ALA A 1028 -13.05 27.20 39.18
N LEU A 1029 -12.57 28.23 39.88
CA LEU A 1029 -11.18 28.28 40.35
C LEU A 1029 -10.84 27.14 41.33
N ALA A 1030 -11.72 26.87 42.32
CA ALA A 1030 -11.52 25.76 43.27
C ALA A 1030 -11.55 24.38 42.58
N ARG A 1031 -12.36 24.23 41.53
CA ARG A 1031 -12.38 23.01 40.71
C ARG A 1031 -11.08 22.82 39.93
N VAL A 1032 -10.61 23.85 39.22
CA VAL A 1032 -9.34 23.78 38.46
C VAL A 1032 -8.14 23.56 39.38
N GLN A 1033 -8.10 24.20 40.56
CA GLN A 1033 -7.03 23.96 41.54
C GLN A 1033 -7.01 22.50 42.03
N ARG A 1034 -8.18 21.86 42.13
CA ARG A 1034 -8.29 20.44 42.49
C ARG A 1034 -7.89 19.53 41.33
N GLU A 1035 -8.42 19.74 40.13
CA GLU A 1035 -8.09 18.95 38.94
C GLU A 1035 -6.60 19.06 38.60
N ALA A 1036 -5.98 20.24 38.76
CA ALA A 1036 -4.55 20.44 38.62
C ALA A 1036 -3.71 19.76 39.72
N ALA A 1037 -4.19 19.70 40.97
CA ALA A 1037 -3.52 18.98 42.05
C ALA A 1037 -3.60 17.45 41.86
N GLU A 1038 -4.75 16.94 41.42
CA GLU A 1038 -4.94 15.53 41.09
C GLU A 1038 -4.10 15.12 39.85
N ALA A 1039 -3.97 16.00 38.85
CA ALA A 1039 -3.08 15.81 37.71
C ALA A 1039 -1.58 15.88 38.07
N ALA A 1040 -1.18 16.82 38.93
CA ALA A 1040 0.22 16.92 39.39
C ALA A 1040 0.64 15.69 40.20
N ALA A 1041 -0.24 15.17 41.07
CA ALA A 1041 0.00 13.93 41.80
C ALA A 1041 0.08 12.71 40.86
N ALA A 1042 -0.68 12.69 39.77
CA ALA A 1042 -0.60 11.63 38.76
C ALA A 1042 0.72 11.66 37.96
N ASP A 1043 1.20 12.85 37.57
CA ASP A 1043 2.49 13.01 36.88
C ASP A 1043 3.68 12.72 37.84
N GLU A 1044 3.62 13.14 39.11
CA GLU A 1044 4.63 12.77 40.10
C GLU A 1044 4.67 11.25 40.34
N ALA A 1045 3.51 10.58 40.42
CA ALA A 1045 3.44 9.12 40.51
C ALA A 1045 3.95 8.43 39.22
N ALA A 1046 3.66 8.97 38.04
CA ALA A 1046 4.17 8.45 36.77
C ALA A 1046 5.70 8.58 36.66
N ARG A 1047 6.26 9.73 37.06
CA ARG A 1047 7.71 9.96 37.12
C ARG A 1047 8.41 9.06 38.14
N ALA A 1048 7.80 8.85 39.32
CA ALA A 1048 8.30 7.90 40.31
C ALA A 1048 8.33 6.46 39.76
N GLY A 1049 7.26 6.03 39.08
CA GLY A 1049 7.19 4.73 38.41
C GLY A 1049 8.22 4.59 37.27
N ALA A 1050 8.41 5.64 36.46
CA ALA A 1050 9.40 5.66 35.39
C ALA A 1050 10.84 5.60 35.91
N MET A 1051 11.17 6.33 36.98
CA MET A 1051 12.48 6.25 37.63
C MET A 1051 12.73 4.87 38.26
N ALA A 1052 11.75 4.32 39.01
CA ALA A 1052 11.86 2.99 39.59
C ALA A 1052 12.04 1.89 38.50
N SER A 1053 11.36 2.03 37.36
CA SER A 1053 11.55 1.15 36.19
C SER A 1053 12.95 1.29 35.59
N ALA A 1054 13.44 2.53 35.39
CA ALA A 1054 14.78 2.78 34.86
C ALA A 1054 15.90 2.30 35.80
N GLU A 1055 15.71 2.39 37.12
CA GLU A 1055 16.63 1.83 38.12
C GLU A 1055 16.58 0.30 38.14
N ALA A 1056 15.39 -0.31 38.02
CA ALA A 1056 15.25 -1.77 37.91
C ALA A 1056 15.89 -2.34 36.62
N VAL A 1057 15.82 -1.62 35.50
CA VAL A 1057 16.54 -1.96 34.26
C VAL A 1057 18.05 -1.86 34.46
N LYS A 1058 18.55 -0.75 35.02
CA LYS A 1058 19.99 -0.58 35.31
C LYS A 1058 20.53 -1.63 36.28
N ALA A 1059 19.76 -1.99 37.30
CA ALA A 1059 20.13 -3.03 38.26
C ALA A 1059 20.28 -4.39 37.57
N ARG A 1060 19.29 -4.81 36.76
CA ARG A 1060 19.38 -6.06 35.98
C ARG A 1060 20.53 -6.06 35.00
N GLN A 1061 20.78 -4.94 34.32
CA GLN A 1061 21.86 -4.82 33.35
C GLN A 1061 23.24 -4.91 34.03
N ALA A 1062 23.38 -4.38 35.25
CA ALA A 1062 24.57 -4.58 36.08
C ALA A 1062 24.72 -6.02 36.60
N GLU A 1063 23.61 -6.69 36.96
CA GLU A 1063 23.62 -8.13 37.31
C GLU A 1063 24.04 -9.01 36.12
N GLU A 1064 23.59 -8.66 34.91
CA GLU A 1064 23.91 -9.36 33.67
C GLU A 1064 25.38 -9.13 33.24
N ASP A 1065 25.87 -7.89 33.30
CA ASP A 1065 27.29 -7.54 33.14
C ASP A 1065 28.20 -8.29 34.14
N GLU A 1066 27.77 -8.42 35.40
CA GLU A 1066 28.53 -9.15 36.42
C GLU A 1066 28.49 -10.68 36.18
N ALA A 1067 27.35 -11.20 35.69
CA ALA A 1067 27.22 -12.61 35.30
C ALA A 1067 28.09 -12.95 34.07
N GLU A 1068 28.15 -12.08 33.06
CA GLU A 1068 29.06 -12.25 31.92
C GLU A 1068 30.53 -12.18 32.34
N ARG A 1069 30.91 -11.23 33.21
CA ARG A 1069 32.27 -11.17 33.77
C ARG A 1069 32.65 -12.44 34.51
N LYS A 1070 31.74 -12.98 35.33
CA LYS A 1070 31.96 -14.26 36.03
C LYS A 1070 32.11 -15.42 35.06
N ARG A 1071 31.24 -15.55 34.04
CA ARG A 1071 31.36 -16.57 32.99
C ARG A 1071 32.69 -16.46 32.24
N ALA A 1072 33.10 -15.26 31.82
CA ALA A 1072 34.37 -15.04 31.13
C ALA A 1072 35.59 -15.33 32.02
N GLU A 1073 35.52 -15.08 33.33
CA GLU A 1073 36.58 -15.44 34.27
C GLU A 1073 36.63 -16.95 34.55
N GLU A 1074 35.47 -17.61 34.70
CA GLU A 1074 35.37 -19.07 34.82
C GLU A 1074 35.85 -19.78 33.56
N GLU A 1075 35.54 -19.28 32.36
CA GLU A 1075 36.01 -19.84 31.10
C GLU A 1075 37.53 -19.67 30.94
N ARG A 1076 38.08 -18.49 31.26
CA ARG A 1076 39.54 -18.27 31.34
C ARG A 1076 40.21 -19.20 32.36
N ARG A 1077 39.53 -19.50 33.47
CA ARG A 1077 39.99 -20.43 34.51
C ARG A 1077 39.92 -21.89 34.03
N ALA A 1078 38.87 -22.27 33.30
CA ALA A 1078 38.72 -23.58 32.68
C ALA A 1078 39.79 -23.83 31.60
N VAL A 1079 40.08 -22.84 30.75
CA VAL A 1079 41.18 -22.89 29.77
C VAL A 1079 42.53 -23.01 30.47
N ARG A 1080 42.78 -22.28 31.56
CA ARG A 1080 44.00 -22.44 32.37
C ARG A 1080 44.11 -23.83 33.01
N MET A 1081 43.03 -24.41 33.50
CA MET A 1081 43.02 -25.77 34.06
C MET A 1081 43.26 -26.84 32.98
N ALA A 1082 42.60 -26.72 31.82
CA ALA A 1082 42.76 -27.63 30.69
C ALA A 1082 44.18 -27.61 30.07
N ALA A 1083 44.92 -26.52 30.27
CA ALA A 1083 46.31 -26.39 29.84
C ALA A 1083 47.34 -27.04 30.81
N ILE A 1084 46.91 -27.54 31.98
CA ILE A 1084 47.82 -28.01 33.04
C ILE A 1084 47.75 -29.54 33.27
N ASP A 1085 46.57 -30.17 33.12
CA ASP A 1085 46.40 -31.63 33.29
C ASP A 1085 45.69 -32.28 32.10
N GLY A 1086 46.36 -33.26 31.48
CA GLY A 1086 45.80 -34.08 30.39
C GLY A 1086 44.72 -35.06 30.89
N PRO A 1087 43.59 -35.22 30.20
CA PRO A 1087 42.43 -35.92 30.74
C PRO A 1087 42.64 -37.43 30.91
N LYS A 1088 42.39 -37.93 32.12
CA LYS A 1088 42.33 -39.38 32.40
C LYS A 1088 40.94 -39.94 32.04
N PRO A 1089 40.81 -41.16 31.48
CA PRO A 1089 39.59 -41.56 30.76
C PRO A 1089 38.30 -41.78 31.60
N LYS A 1090 38.34 -41.64 32.93
CA LYS A 1090 37.25 -42.09 33.83
C LYS A 1090 36.32 -41.00 34.38
N GLU A 1091 36.52 -39.72 34.05
CA GLU A 1091 35.59 -38.64 34.45
C GLU A 1091 34.58 -38.25 33.35
N VAL A 1092 34.81 -38.65 32.10
CA VAL A 1092 33.97 -38.26 30.95
C VAL A 1092 32.52 -38.78 31.10
N GLU A 1093 32.37 -40.00 31.63
CA GLU A 1093 31.07 -40.65 31.79
C GLU A 1093 30.21 -39.96 32.86
N LYS A 1094 30.81 -39.49 33.95
CA LYS A 1094 30.09 -38.78 35.02
C LYS A 1094 29.59 -37.40 34.59
N ARG A 1095 30.32 -36.73 33.68
CA ARG A 1095 29.90 -35.45 33.06
C ARG A 1095 28.81 -35.63 31.98
N ARG A 1096 28.52 -36.85 31.55
CA ARG A 1096 27.49 -37.12 30.53
C ARG A 1096 26.08 -37.09 31.11
N ASN A 1097 25.93 -37.44 32.39
CA ASN A 1097 24.63 -37.51 33.07
C ASN A 1097 24.14 -36.15 33.58
N SER A 1098 25.01 -35.27 34.11
CA SER A 1098 24.57 -33.94 34.58
C SER A 1098 23.99 -33.09 33.43
N LYS A 1099 24.58 -33.20 32.23
CA LYS A 1099 24.06 -32.54 31.02
C LYS A 1099 22.67 -33.01 30.56
N GLN A 1100 22.11 -34.08 31.13
CA GLN A 1100 20.71 -34.46 30.90
C GLN A 1100 19.75 -33.76 31.86
N GLU A 1101 20.21 -33.38 33.05
CA GLU A 1101 19.42 -32.56 33.99
C GLU A 1101 19.40 -31.10 33.50
N ASP A 1102 20.55 -30.52 33.13
CA ASP A 1102 20.65 -29.16 32.54
C ASP A 1102 19.67 -28.94 31.36
N THR A 1103 19.46 -29.95 30.51
CA THR A 1103 18.54 -29.86 29.36
C THR A 1103 17.06 -29.90 29.75
N ARG A 1104 16.71 -30.40 30.93
CA ARG A 1104 15.33 -30.55 31.38
C ARG A 1104 14.77 -29.21 31.84
N ASP A 1105 15.52 -28.51 32.66
CA ASP A 1105 15.21 -27.16 33.16
C ASP A 1105 15.05 -26.16 32.00
N ILE A 1106 15.89 -26.28 30.96
CA ILE A 1106 15.79 -25.47 29.73
C ILE A 1106 14.47 -25.73 28.98
N HIS A 1107 13.94 -26.96 28.98
CA HIS A 1107 12.64 -27.24 28.37
C HIS A 1107 11.47 -26.70 29.22
N GLU A 1108 11.58 -26.74 30.55
CA GLU A 1108 10.57 -26.21 31.47
C GLU A 1108 10.49 -24.67 31.39
N ILE A 1109 11.63 -23.98 31.40
CA ILE A 1109 11.73 -22.51 31.20
C ILE A 1109 11.16 -22.07 29.84
N ASN A 1110 11.34 -22.88 28.78
CA ASN A 1110 10.77 -22.57 27.47
C ASN A 1110 9.27 -22.85 27.39
N ALA A 1111 8.74 -23.80 28.16
CA ALA A 1111 7.30 -24.02 28.30
C ALA A 1111 6.62 -22.82 29.00
N GLU A 1112 7.17 -22.35 30.13
CA GLU A 1112 6.66 -21.15 30.82
C GLU A 1112 6.70 -19.89 29.92
N ARG A 1113 7.75 -19.76 29.08
CA ARG A 1113 7.85 -18.66 28.11
C ARG A 1113 6.75 -18.73 27.04
N LEU A 1114 6.47 -19.92 26.50
CA LEU A 1114 5.40 -20.11 25.51
C LEU A 1114 4.02 -19.83 26.12
N GLU A 1115 3.74 -20.32 27.33
CA GLU A 1115 2.47 -20.06 28.02
C GLU A 1115 2.28 -18.56 28.31
N ARG A 1116 3.35 -17.83 28.68
CA ARG A 1116 3.31 -16.37 28.83
C ARG A 1116 3.07 -15.62 27.52
N ILE A 1117 3.65 -16.08 26.41
CA ILE A 1117 3.39 -15.49 25.09
C ILE A 1117 1.91 -15.68 24.73
N ASP A 1118 1.35 -16.87 24.95
CA ASP A 1118 -0.05 -17.18 24.65
C ASP A 1118 -1.03 -16.34 25.51
N VAL A 1119 -0.70 -16.10 26.78
CA VAL A 1119 -1.47 -15.18 27.66
C VAL A 1119 -1.38 -13.72 27.19
N LEU A 1120 -0.21 -13.27 26.75
CA LEU A 1120 -0.03 -11.91 26.20
C LEU A 1120 -0.77 -11.73 24.86
N GLN A 1121 -0.74 -12.74 24.00
CA GLN A 1121 -1.44 -12.75 22.72
C GLN A 1121 -2.95 -12.63 22.94
N ARG A 1122 -3.54 -13.50 23.77
CA ARG A 1122 -4.97 -13.43 24.15
C ARG A 1122 -5.34 -12.08 24.78
N SER A 1123 -4.43 -11.43 25.52
CA SER A 1123 -4.64 -10.09 26.07
C SER A 1123 -4.49 -8.97 25.03
N LEU A 1124 -3.81 -9.19 23.91
CA LEU A 1124 -3.74 -8.26 22.79
C LEU A 1124 -5.00 -8.39 21.94
N ASP A 1125 -5.38 -9.63 21.60
CA ASP A 1125 -6.59 -9.96 20.83
C ASP A 1125 -7.84 -9.42 21.55
N ALA A 1126 -7.94 -9.59 22.88
CA ALA A 1126 -9.03 -9.06 23.69
C ALA A 1126 -9.05 -7.52 23.79
N LYS A 1127 -7.93 -6.82 23.52
CA LYS A 1127 -7.88 -5.35 23.42
C LYS A 1127 -8.25 -4.88 22.02
N GLN A 1128 -7.84 -5.62 20.98
CA GLN A 1128 -8.21 -5.34 19.60
C GLN A 1128 -9.71 -5.58 19.34
N ALA A 1129 -10.30 -6.60 19.98
CA ALA A 1129 -11.74 -6.87 19.95
C ALA A 1129 -12.58 -5.94 20.85
N ALA A 1130 -11.94 -5.01 21.57
CA ALA A 1130 -12.59 -3.99 22.40
C ALA A 1130 -12.34 -2.56 21.87
N SER A 1131 -11.74 -2.44 20.67
CA SER A 1131 -11.47 -1.21 19.93
C SER A 1131 -12.31 -1.13 18.65
#